data_AF-A0A660NQX7-F1
#
_entry.id   AF-A0A660NQX7-F1
#
_cell.length_a   1.000
_cell.length_b   1.000
_cell.length_c   1.000
_cell.angle_alpha   90.00
_cell.angle_beta   90.00
_cell.angle_gamma   90.00
#
_symmetry.space_group_name_H-M   'P 1'
#
loop_
_entity.id
_entity.type
_entity.pdbx_description
1 polymer ?
#
loop_
_entity_poly.entity_id
_entity_poly.type
_entity_poly.pdbx_seq_one_letter_code
_entity_poly.pdbx_strand_id
1 'polypeptide(L)'
;MINRLDIADADFAARLARLLHWSPEQDQGIETAVSGILADIRARGDEALLDYTRRFDRVPATQAADLRLTKADLQAALDSLPAAERTALERAAERIRRYHEHQRAASWMYTEADGTRLGQRVLPLDRVGLYVPGGKAAYPSSVLMNAIPARVAGVPELVMVVPTPDGVRNPAVLAAACLAGIEEVYTIGGAQAVAALAYGTPMIRPVDKIVGPGNAYVAEAKRRVFGTVGIDMIAGPSEILVVSDGSVPPDWVAVDLFSQAEHDEMAQSILISTDAAFLDAVAESVARLLPAQPRQAVIGRSLADRGALIRVDTLEQAADLVNQVAPEHLELAVRDVDGLMAHIRHAGAIFMGRWGCEALGDYCAGPSHVLPTMRTARFSSPLGVYDFQKRSSLIEPSAEGADHLAKVAATLARTEGLEAHAQSAEFRLASRQVDAPGAAASRDAMATQAAVRVARHVRPDVQAMHAYGVPDATDAIKLDAMENPFRLPETLQAELGRTLAALAINRYPSGTTYRALKQAIAVQDGLLGADGQPDVSRLVLGNGSDELISLLCQLVAQPGAVVMAPAPSFVMYEVSAKLAGASFVPVPLQADFSLDLPAMLQAIETYRPALVFLAYPNNPTGNLFDTAAVQAILRATDGLVVLDEAYAPFAGGASWMSQLDAWPNLAVMRTCSKWGLAGARLGYLAAQPAWTEPLDRIRPPYNISVLDAETTRFALQHFEVFAQQTAALCEARTILAARLQALVGPQGALGANGLDTVYPSAANFVLVRVADVVAGEATPAVAGGHAGARSGSVPAGGGQGSSDAPAGTPATAPVTQPSRASRVAAAMRERGVLIKDASRMHPLLANCLRLTVGAPAENEAMLAALTEALQVVPAGQVA
;
A
#
# COMPACT_ATOMS: atom_id res chain seq x y z
N MET A 1 -35.73 -26.23 -38.89
CA MET A 1 -36.32 -25.00 -39.49
C MET A 1 -36.60 -24.06 -38.32
N ILE A 2 -36.14 -22.82 -38.37
CA ILE A 2 -36.31 -21.84 -37.27
C ILE A 2 -37.77 -21.38 -37.19
N ASN A 3 -38.30 -21.13 -35.98
CA ASN A 3 -39.68 -20.69 -35.81
C ASN A 3 -39.89 -19.28 -36.42
N ARG A 4 -41.07 -19.04 -36.99
CA ARG A 4 -41.47 -17.72 -37.52
C ARG A 4 -42.75 -17.22 -36.86
N LEU A 5 -42.69 -16.03 -36.27
CA LEU A 5 -43.81 -15.41 -35.56
C LEU A 5 -44.04 -13.99 -36.12
N ASP A 6 -45.30 -13.57 -36.20
CA ASP A 6 -45.68 -12.18 -36.47
C ASP A 6 -46.45 -11.64 -35.26
N ILE A 7 -46.12 -10.44 -34.78
CA ILE A 7 -46.82 -9.82 -33.66
C ILE A 7 -48.32 -9.60 -33.93
N ALA A 8 -48.71 -9.53 -35.21
CA ALA A 8 -50.10 -9.41 -35.62
C ALA A 8 -50.90 -10.72 -35.52
N ASP A 9 -50.25 -11.89 -35.34
CA ASP A 9 -50.93 -13.17 -35.24
C ASP A 9 -51.75 -13.26 -33.94
N ALA A 10 -53.01 -13.71 -34.04
CA ALA A 10 -53.91 -13.81 -32.88
C ALA A 10 -53.40 -14.77 -31.78
N ASP A 11 -52.55 -15.75 -32.15
CA ASP A 11 -51.94 -16.71 -31.22
C ASP A 11 -50.48 -16.37 -30.85
N PHE A 12 -49.97 -15.20 -31.28
CA PHE A 12 -48.59 -14.76 -31.04
C PHE A 12 -48.18 -14.88 -29.57
N ALA A 13 -48.98 -14.32 -28.67
CA ALA A 13 -48.68 -14.33 -27.24
C ALA A 13 -48.56 -15.76 -26.67
N ALA A 14 -49.41 -16.69 -27.13
CA ALA A 14 -49.38 -18.08 -26.70
C ALA A 14 -48.14 -18.83 -27.26
N ARG A 15 -47.79 -18.55 -28.51
CA ARG A 15 -46.61 -19.12 -29.18
C ARG A 15 -45.31 -18.60 -28.56
N LEU A 16 -45.22 -17.30 -28.30
CA LEU A 16 -44.09 -16.68 -27.61
C LEU A 16 -43.98 -17.23 -26.18
N ALA A 17 -45.09 -17.32 -25.43
CA ALA A 17 -45.07 -17.90 -24.10
C ALA A 17 -44.57 -19.34 -24.09
N ARG A 18 -44.94 -20.16 -25.09
CA ARG A 18 -44.42 -21.53 -25.24
C ARG A 18 -42.93 -21.57 -25.59
N LEU A 19 -42.48 -20.66 -26.46
CA LEU A 19 -41.08 -20.56 -26.88
C LEU A 19 -40.15 -20.12 -25.72
N LEU A 20 -40.65 -19.22 -24.87
CA LEU A 20 -39.95 -18.71 -23.69
C LEU A 20 -40.15 -19.61 -22.46
N HIS A 21 -41.11 -20.53 -22.50
CA HIS A 21 -41.35 -21.43 -21.40
C HIS A 21 -40.19 -22.40 -21.25
N TRP A 22 -39.53 -22.29 -20.12
CA TRP A 22 -38.61 -23.29 -19.63
C TRP A 22 -39.22 -23.85 -18.34
N SER A 23 -39.48 -25.17 -18.33
CA SER A 23 -39.85 -25.86 -17.11
C SER A 23 -38.55 -26.33 -16.45
N PRO A 24 -38.17 -25.79 -15.27
CA PRO A 24 -37.36 -26.53 -14.32
C PRO A 24 -38.23 -27.63 -13.77
N GLU A 25 -38.67 -28.58 -14.59
CA GLU A 25 -38.87 -29.93 -14.10
C GLU A 25 -37.45 -30.41 -13.73
N GLN A 26 -37.00 -29.89 -12.58
CA GLN A 26 -35.93 -30.41 -11.77
C GLN A 26 -36.28 -31.88 -11.66
N ASP A 27 -35.58 -32.69 -12.44
CA ASP A 27 -35.66 -34.12 -12.34
C ASP A 27 -35.49 -34.41 -10.85
N GLN A 28 -36.54 -34.95 -10.21
CA GLN A 28 -36.54 -35.28 -8.80
C GLN A 28 -35.32 -36.16 -8.46
N GLY A 29 -34.81 -36.87 -9.49
CA GLY A 29 -33.53 -37.56 -9.48
C GLY A 29 -32.30 -36.64 -9.29
N ILE A 30 -32.17 -35.51 -9.99
CA ILE A 30 -31.07 -34.54 -9.80
C ILE A 30 -31.12 -33.97 -8.39
N GLU A 31 -32.29 -33.54 -7.91
CA GLU A 31 -32.42 -33.01 -6.55
C GLU A 31 -31.99 -34.02 -5.49
N THR A 32 -32.46 -35.26 -5.62
CA THR A 32 -32.13 -36.36 -4.69
C THR A 32 -30.65 -36.70 -4.76
N ALA A 33 -30.07 -36.79 -5.96
CA ALA A 33 -28.67 -37.10 -6.18
C ALA A 33 -27.76 -36.00 -5.60
N VAL A 34 -28.05 -34.73 -5.89
CA VAL A 34 -27.29 -33.58 -5.36
C VAL A 34 -27.40 -33.54 -3.84
N SER A 35 -28.60 -33.75 -3.27
CA SER A 35 -28.76 -33.82 -1.82
C SER A 35 -27.89 -34.90 -1.18
N GLY A 36 -27.82 -36.08 -1.81
CA GLY A 36 -26.95 -37.17 -1.39
C GLY A 36 -25.47 -36.78 -1.43
N ILE A 37 -25.01 -36.20 -2.54
CA ILE A 37 -23.61 -35.76 -2.72
C ILE A 37 -23.22 -34.71 -1.66
N LEU A 38 -24.08 -33.71 -1.43
CA LEU A 38 -23.81 -32.65 -0.44
C LEU A 38 -23.71 -33.20 0.98
N ALA A 39 -24.63 -34.10 1.36
CA ALA A 39 -24.60 -34.75 2.68
C ALA A 39 -23.35 -35.62 2.85
N ASP A 40 -22.95 -36.33 1.80
CA ASP A 40 -21.79 -37.22 1.82
C ASP A 40 -20.47 -36.45 1.94
N ILE A 41 -20.29 -35.36 1.18
CA ILE A 41 -19.13 -34.46 1.33
C ILE A 41 -19.06 -33.88 2.75
N ARG A 42 -20.20 -33.48 3.32
CA ARG A 42 -20.24 -32.94 4.70
C ARG A 42 -19.86 -33.98 5.75
N ALA A 43 -20.15 -35.26 5.50
CA ALA A 43 -19.87 -36.35 6.43
C ALA A 43 -18.44 -36.90 6.30
N ARG A 44 -17.96 -37.11 5.07
CA ARG A 44 -16.69 -37.81 4.79
C ARG A 44 -15.58 -36.92 4.22
N GLY A 45 -15.87 -35.67 3.86
CA GLY A 45 -14.89 -34.71 3.35
C GLY A 45 -14.14 -35.22 2.11
N ASP A 46 -12.81 -35.23 2.18
CA ASP A 46 -11.91 -35.57 1.07
C ASP A 46 -12.11 -36.99 0.51
N GLU A 47 -12.55 -37.93 1.35
CA GLU A 47 -12.80 -39.32 0.91
C GLU A 47 -13.96 -39.36 -0.10
N ALA A 48 -15.08 -38.73 0.22
CA ALA A 48 -16.21 -38.61 -0.70
C ALA A 48 -15.83 -37.80 -1.94
N LEU A 49 -15.01 -36.76 -1.79
CA LEU A 49 -14.54 -35.96 -2.92
C LEU A 49 -13.76 -36.81 -3.93
N LEU A 50 -12.81 -37.63 -3.46
CA LEU A 50 -12.04 -38.56 -4.29
C LEU A 50 -12.94 -39.59 -4.99
N ASP A 51 -13.94 -40.14 -4.29
CA ASP A 51 -14.89 -41.09 -4.86
C ASP A 51 -15.67 -40.50 -6.03
N TYR A 52 -16.24 -39.30 -5.85
CA TYR A 52 -17.00 -38.63 -6.90
C TYR A 52 -16.12 -38.18 -8.07
N THR A 53 -14.90 -37.69 -7.81
CA THR A 53 -13.95 -37.34 -8.88
C THR A 53 -13.53 -38.57 -9.69
N ARG A 54 -13.26 -39.72 -9.06
CA ARG A 54 -13.01 -40.98 -9.79
C ARG A 54 -14.21 -41.42 -10.62
N ARG A 55 -15.42 -41.29 -10.08
CA ARG A 55 -16.64 -41.75 -10.73
C ARG A 55 -17.04 -40.89 -11.92
N PHE A 56 -17.03 -39.57 -11.76
CA PHE A 56 -17.56 -38.64 -12.76
C PHE A 56 -16.48 -38.12 -13.71
N ASP A 57 -15.31 -37.79 -13.18
CA ASP A 57 -14.21 -37.24 -13.98
C ASP A 57 -13.22 -38.32 -14.45
N ARG A 58 -13.33 -39.56 -13.95
CA ARG A 58 -12.44 -40.70 -14.32
C ARG A 58 -10.95 -40.41 -14.04
N VAL A 59 -10.66 -39.51 -13.11
CA VAL A 59 -9.30 -39.20 -12.66
C VAL A 59 -8.91 -40.16 -11.53
N PRO A 60 -7.85 -40.98 -11.68
CA PRO A 60 -7.47 -41.99 -10.69
C PRO A 60 -6.67 -41.39 -9.52
N ALA A 61 -7.17 -40.31 -8.91
CA ALA A 61 -6.54 -39.70 -7.73
C ALA A 61 -6.61 -40.63 -6.52
N THR A 62 -5.51 -40.73 -5.79
CA THR A 62 -5.37 -41.62 -4.62
C THR A 62 -5.43 -40.85 -3.30
N GLN A 63 -4.98 -39.61 -3.31
CA GLN A 63 -5.04 -38.67 -2.20
C GLN A 63 -5.59 -37.34 -2.71
N ALA A 64 -6.26 -36.60 -1.84
CA ALA A 64 -6.88 -35.34 -2.23
C ALA A 64 -5.83 -34.38 -2.81
N ALA A 65 -4.61 -34.33 -2.24
CA ALA A 65 -3.51 -33.49 -2.72
C ALA A 65 -3.18 -33.67 -4.22
N ASP A 66 -3.45 -34.84 -4.82
CA ASP A 66 -3.25 -35.09 -6.26
C ASP A 66 -4.15 -34.20 -7.15
N LEU A 67 -5.24 -33.67 -6.58
CA LEU A 67 -6.23 -32.83 -7.25
C LEU A 67 -5.88 -31.33 -7.17
N ARG A 68 -4.82 -30.94 -6.46
CA ARG A 68 -4.41 -29.54 -6.35
C ARG A 68 -3.37 -29.20 -7.40
N LEU A 69 -3.56 -28.09 -8.11
CA LEU A 69 -2.53 -27.52 -8.98
C LEU A 69 -1.68 -26.50 -8.22
N THR A 70 -0.39 -26.49 -8.53
CA THR A 70 0.56 -25.53 -7.96
C THR A 70 0.63 -24.25 -8.81
N LYS A 71 1.13 -23.16 -8.23
CA LYS A 71 1.41 -21.93 -9.00
C LYS A 71 2.39 -22.17 -10.15
N ALA A 72 3.32 -23.11 -9.99
CA ALA A 72 4.26 -23.49 -11.04
C ALA A 72 3.55 -24.16 -12.22
N ASP A 73 2.53 -25.00 -11.97
CA ASP A 73 1.71 -25.59 -13.04
C ASP A 73 0.97 -24.52 -13.85
N LEU A 74 0.41 -23.51 -13.16
CA LEU A 74 -0.30 -22.41 -13.81
C LEU A 74 0.65 -21.52 -14.63
N GLN A 75 1.83 -21.21 -14.09
CA GLN A 75 2.85 -20.44 -14.78
C GLN A 75 3.39 -21.18 -16.01
N ALA A 76 3.66 -22.49 -15.88
CA ALA A 76 4.08 -23.32 -17.00
C ALA A 76 3.03 -23.37 -18.12
N ALA A 77 1.74 -23.42 -17.77
CA ALA A 77 0.66 -23.34 -18.75
C ALA A 77 0.67 -22.00 -19.49
N LEU A 78 0.83 -20.87 -18.79
CA LEU A 78 0.94 -19.53 -19.39
C LEU A 78 2.16 -19.40 -20.32
N ASP A 79 3.32 -19.92 -19.89
CA ASP A 79 4.55 -19.84 -20.68
C ASP A 79 4.54 -20.78 -21.90
N SER A 80 3.73 -21.85 -21.86
CA SER A 80 3.56 -22.77 -22.98
C SER A 80 2.60 -22.27 -24.07
N LEU A 81 1.83 -21.19 -23.80
CA LEU A 81 0.86 -20.70 -24.77
C LEU A 81 1.55 -20.10 -26.02
N PRO A 82 1.00 -20.34 -27.22
CA PRO A 82 1.39 -19.58 -28.40
C PRO A 82 1.26 -18.08 -28.15
N ALA A 83 2.20 -17.30 -28.69
CA ALA A 83 2.28 -15.86 -28.43
C ALA A 83 0.98 -15.09 -28.74
N ALA A 84 0.27 -15.49 -29.81
CA ALA A 84 -1.01 -14.88 -30.17
C ALA A 84 -2.11 -15.14 -29.13
N GLU A 85 -2.21 -16.37 -28.62
CA GLU A 85 -3.19 -16.75 -27.59
C GLU A 85 -2.88 -16.06 -26.26
N ARG A 86 -1.59 -16.03 -25.87
CA ARG A 86 -1.14 -15.32 -24.67
C ARG A 86 -1.49 -13.83 -24.74
N THR A 87 -1.15 -13.17 -25.85
CA THR A 87 -1.44 -11.74 -26.05
C THR A 87 -2.95 -11.46 -26.00
N ALA A 88 -3.78 -12.34 -26.59
CA ALA A 88 -5.23 -12.21 -26.55
C ALA A 88 -5.79 -12.32 -25.12
N LEU A 89 -5.31 -13.29 -24.33
CA LEU A 89 -5.71 -13.45 -22.92
C LEU A 89 -5.27 -12.28 -22.04
N GLU A 90 -4.03 -11.82 -22.19
CA GLU A 90 -3.52 -10.65 -21.46
C GLU A 90 -4.33 -9.39 -21.80
N ARG A 91 -4.67 -9.19 -23.08
CA ARG A 91 -5.49 -8.07 -23.52
C ARG A 91 -6.93 -8.14 -23.00
N ALA A 92 -7.53 -9.32 -23.00
CA ALA A 92 -8.84 -9.55 -22.40
C ALA A 92 -8.81 -9.21 -20.91
N ALA A 93 -7.82 -9.74 -20.17
CA ALA A 93 -7.67 -9.48 -18.74
C ALA A 93 -7.51 -7.99 -18.42
N GLU A 94 -6.70 -7.26 -19.20
CA GLU A 94 -6.52 -5.81 -19.07
C GLU A 94 -7.84 -5.06 -19.24
N ARG A 95 -8.60 -5.36 -20.30
CA ARG A 95 -9.86 -4.67 -20.62
C ARG A 95 -10.95 -4.97 -19.58
N ILE A 96 -11.05 -6.21 -19.13
CA ILE A 96 -11.97 -6.62 -18.06
C ILE A 96 -11.64 -5.87 -16.77
N ARG A 97 -10.35 -5.82 -16.38
CA ARG A 97 -9.91 -5.11 -15.17
C ARG A 97 -10.27 -3.63 -15.24
N ARG A 98 -9.92 -2.96 -16.34
CA ARG A 98 -10.18 -1.54 -16.53
C ARG A 98 -11.67 -1.21 -16.44
N TYR A 99 -12.54 -2.04 -17.01
CA TYR A 99 -13.99 -1.84 -16.90
C TYR A 99 -14.45 -1.94 -15.44
N HIS A 100 -14.07 -3.02 -14.74
CA HIS A 100 -14.55 -3.29 -13.38
C HIS A 100 -13.99 -2.30 -12.35
N GLU A 101 -12.83 -1.68 -12.56
CA GLU A 101 -12.30 -0.64 -11.67
C GLU A 101 -13.25 0.55 -11.50
N HIS A 102 -14.11 0.84 -12.48
CA HIS A 102 -15.13 1.89 -12.42
C HIS A 102 -16.30 1.54 -11.49
N GLN A 103 -16.47 0.27 -11.11
CA GLN A 103 -17.60 -0.21 -10.31
C GLN A 103 -17.33 -0.19 -8.79
N ARG A 104 -16.12 0.19 -8.34
CA ARG A 104 -15.77 0.15 -6.91
C ARG A 104 -16.57 1.16 -6.11
N ALA A 105 -17.41 0.68 -5.20
CA ALA A 105 -18.12 1.52 -4.24
C ALA A 105 -17.22 1.91 -3.04
N ALA A 106 -17.27 3.18 -2.65
CA ALA A 106 -16.57 3.68 -1.47
C ALA A 106 -17.44 3.59 -0.21
N SER A 107 -16.80 3.42 0.95
CA SER A 107 -17.46 3.64 2.24
C SER A 107 -17.74 5.13 2.42
N TRP A 108 -18.87 5.48 3.05
CA TRP A 108 -19.26 6.87 3.30
C TRP A 108 -19.92 7.04 4.66
N MET A 109 -19.91 8.27 5.16
CA MET A 109 -20.58 8.69 6.38
C MET A 109 -20.92 10.18 6.28
N TYR A 110 -22.06 10.58 6.84
CA TYR A 110 -22.43 11.99 7.02
C TYR A 110 -22.84 12.25 8.48
N THR A 111 -22.86 13.53 8.85
CA THR A 111 -23.24 14.00 10.17
C THR A 111 -24.52 14.82 10.06
N GLU A 112 -25.51 14.51 10.87
CA GLU A 112 -26.77 15.26 10.98
C GLU A 112 -26.59 16.52 11.84
N ALA A 113 -27.59 17.39 11.84
CA ALA A 113 -27.53 18.67 12.55
C ALA A 113 -27.35 18.52 14.07
N ASP A 114 -27.85 17.42 14.65
CA ASP A 114 -27.70 17.10 16.08
C ASP A 114 -26.36 16.41 16.41
N GLY A 115 -25.48 16.21 15.42
CA GLY A 115 -24.20 15.54 15.55
C GLY A 115 -24.24 14.01 15.39
N THR A 116 -25.41 13.40 15.15
CA THR A 116 -25.53 11.97 14.84
C THR A 116 -24.81 11.64 13.54
N ARG A 117 -24.07 10.54 13.52
CA ARG A 117 -23.33 10.08 12.35
C ARG A 117 -23.94 8.81 11.79
N LEU A 118 -24.32 8.85 10.52
CA LEU A 118 -24.89 7.73 9.77
C LEU A 118 -24.04 7.44 8.55
N GLY A 119 -23.90 6.16 8.20
CA GLY A 119 -23.02 5.77 7.11
C GLY A 119 -23.24 4.37 6.57
N GLN A 120 -22.44 4.04 5.57
CA GLN A 120 -22.34 2.70 5.01
C GLN A 120 -20.86 2.34 4.85
N ARG A 121 -20.47 1.21 5.46
CA ARG A 121 -19.16 0.60 5.25
C ARG A 121 -19.25 -0.45 4.16
N VAL A 122 -18.47 -0.28 3.09
CA VAL A 122 -18.34 -1.24 1.99
C VAL A 122 -16.98 -1.93 2.10
N LEU A 123 -16.98 -3.26 2.24
CA LEU A 123 -15.77 -4.10 2.32
C LEU A 123 -15.86 -5.30 1.38
N PRO A 124 -14.74 -5.82 0.87
CA PRO A 124 -14.74 -7.07 0.13
C PRO A 124 -15.14 -8.27 1.00
N LEU A 125 -15.50 -9.37 0.34
CA LEU A 125 -15.53 -10.71 0.94
C LEU A 125 -14.10 -11.20 1.22
N ASP A 126 -13.94 -12.13 2.17
CA ASP A 126 -12.62 -12.58 2.61
C ASP A 126 -12.12 -13.73 1.72
N ARG A 127 -13.00 -14.65 1.31
CA ARG A 127 -12.63 -15.77 0.42
C ARG A 127 -13.75 -16.14 -0.53
N VAL A 128 -13.44 -16.32 -1.81
CA VAL A 128 -14.43 -16.61 -2.87
C VAL A 128 -14.03 -17.82 -3.69
N GLY A 129 -15.00 -18.71 -3.92
CA GLY A 129 -14.87 -19.88 -4.80
C GLY A 129 -15.39 -19.58 -6.20
N LEU A 130 -14.60 -19.92 -7.22
CA LEU A 130 -14.92 -19.77 -8.63
C LEU A 130 -15.12 -21.16 -9.22
N TYR A 131 -16.34 -21.48 -9.62
CA TYR A 131 -16.62 -22.69 -10.39
C TYR A 131 -16.41 -22.40 -11.87
N VAL A 132 -15.49 -23.13 -12.50
CA VAL A 132 -15.21 -23.01 -13.93
C VAL A 132 -15.58 -24.34 -14.59
N PRO A 133 -16.54 -24.34 -15.54
CA PRO A 133 -16.88 -25.55 -16.28
C PRO A 133 -15.66 -26.17 -16.98
N GLY A 134 -15.60 -27.50 -17.00
CA GLY A 134 -14.59 -28.28 -17.71
C GLY A 134 -15.21 -29.49 -18.41
N GLY A 135 -14.45 -30.12 -19.31
CA GLY A 135 -14.91 -31.27 -20.10
C GLY A 135 -15.11 -30.93 -21.59
N LYS A 136 -16.38 -30.82 -22.04
CA LYS A 136 -16.74 -30.65 -23.46
C LYS A 136 -16.21 -29.37 -24.12
N ALA A 137 -15.94 -28.34 -23.31
CA ALA A 137 -15.39 -27.07 -23.75
C ALA A 137 -14.57 -26.45 -22.60
N ALA A 138 -13.59 -25.60 -22.96
CA ALA A 138 -12.68 -24.96 -22.03
C ALA A 138 -12.79 -23.44 -22.17
N TYR A 139 -13.10 -22.76 -21.06
CA TYR A 139 -13.49 -21.35 -21.07
C TYR A 139 -12.50 -20.49 -20.28
N PRO A 140 -11.35 -20.11 -20.86
CA PRO A 140 -10.43 -19.18 -20.20
C PRO A 140 -11.07 -17.80 -19.96
N SER A 141 -12.00 -17.37 -20.83
CA SER A 141 -12.80 -16.14 -20.63
C SER A 141 -13.58 -16.19 -19.33
N SER A 142 -14.27 -17.29 -19.03
CA SER A 142 -15.04 -17.42 -17.78
C SER A 142 -14.16 -17.38 -16.53
N VAL A 143 -12.90 -17.83 -16.61
CA VAL A 143 -11.95 -17.64 -15.50
C VAL A 143 -11.72 -16.15 -15.25
N LEU A 144 -11.40 -15.39 -16.30
CA LEU A 144 -11.13 -13.95 -16.20
C LEU A 144 -12.36 -13.19 -15.70
N MET A 145 -13.54 -13.48 -16.26
CA MET A 145 -14.80 -12.81 -15.96
C MET A 145 -15.30 -13.08 -14.53
N ASN A 146 -14.95 -14.22 -13.93
CA ASN A 146 -15.26 -14.50 -12.52
C ASN A 146 -14.20 -13.91 -11.56
N ALA A 147 -12.92 -14.07 -11.89
CA ALA A 147 -11.82 -13.76 -10.96
C ALA A 147 -11.46 -12.27 -10.91
N ILE A 148 -11.45 -11.58 -12.05
CA ILE A 148 -10.99 -10.19 -12.11
C ILE A 148 -11.91 -9.24 -11.33
N PRO A 149 -13.25 -9.31 -11.44
CA PRO A 149 -14.12 -8.43 -10.64
C PRO A 149 -13.94 -8.66 -9.12
N ALA A 150 -13.72 -9.90 -8.70
CA ALA A 150 -13.41 -10.23 -7.31
C ALA A 150 -12.09 -9.61 -6.85
N ARG A 151 -11.05 -9.64 -7.69
CA ARG A 151 -9.78 -8.95 -7.40
C ARG A 151 -9.93 -7.44 -7.32
N VAL A 152 -10.69 -6.85 -8.23
CA VAL A 152 -10.95 -5.41 -8.23
C VAL A 152 -11.74 -4.99 -6.97
N ALA A 153 -12.65 -5.85 -6.48
CA ALA A 153 -13.33 -5.63 -5.20
C ALA A 153 -12.38 -5.64 -4.00
N GLY A 154 -11.24 -6.34 -4.12
CA GLY A 154 -10.23 -6.48 -3.07
C GLY A 154 -10.32 -7.80 -2.31
N VAL A 155 -10.93 -8.84 -2.88
CA VAL A 155 -10.98 -10.18 -2.26
C VAL A 155 -9.56 -10.73 -2.15
N PRO A 156 -9.07 -11.07 -0.94
CA PRO A 156 -7.70 -11.52 -0.76
C PRO A 156 -7.48 -12.97 -1.19
N GLU A 157 -8.45 -13.86 -1.00
CA GLU A 157 -8.31 -15.29 -1.33
C GLU A 157 -9.32 -15.74 -2.41
N LEU A 158 -8.81 -16.19 -3.57
CA LEU A 158 -9.59 -16.82 -4.62
C LEU A 158 -9.23 -18.29 -4.76
N VAL A 159 -10.27 -19.12 -4.82
CA VAL A 159 -10.16 -20.55 -5.04
C VAL A 159 -10.89 -20.88 -6.33
N MET A 160 -10.26 -21.59 -7.26
CA MET A 160 -10.91 -22.08 -8.46
C MET A 160 -11.08 -23.60 -8.39
N VAL A 161 -12.26 -24.07 -8.77
CA VAL A 161 -12.53 -25.48 -9.03
C VAL A 161 -12.84 -25.66 -10.50
N VAL A 162 -12.17 -26.63 -11.14
CA VAL A 162 -12.35 -26.94 -12.56
C VAL A 162 -12.23 -28.46 -12.77
N PRO A 163 -13.24 -29.17 -13.28
CA PRO A 163 -13.09 -30.60 -13.54
C PRO A 163 -12.12 -30.84 -14.70
N THR A 164 -11.30 -31.88 -14.60
CA THR A 164 -10.39 -32.33 -15.67
C THR A 164 -10.72 -33.78 -16.06
N PRO A 165 -11.84 -34.01 -16.77
CA PRO A 165 -12.23 -35.37 -17.16
C PRO A 165 -11.09 -36.09 -17.90
N ASP A 166 -10.88 -37.35 -17.55
CA ASP A 166 -9.78 -38.18 -18.08
C ASP A 166 -8.38 -37.60 -17.82
N GLY A 167 -8.26 -36.66 -16.88
CA GLY A 167 -7.01 -35.96 -16.54
C GLY A 167 -6.63 -34.84 -17.51
N VAL A 168 -7.46 -34.52 -18.49
CA VAL A 168 -7.17 -33.53 -19.53
C VAL A 168 -7.25 -32.11 -18.96
N ARG A 169 -6.14 -31.37 -19.07
CA ARG A 169 -6.01 -29.98 -18.61
C ARG A 169 -5.91 -29.04 -19.81
N ASN A 170 -6.71 -27.99 -19.85
CA ASN A 170 -6.60 -26.97 -20.89
C ASN A 170 -5.57 -25.89 -20.50
N PRO A 171 -4.49 -25.69 -21.27
CA PRO A 171 -3.45 -24.71 -20.93
C PRO A 171 -3.97 -23.27 -20.84
N ALA A 172 -4.91 -22.87 -21.70
CA ALA A 172 -5.46 -21.51 -21.70
C ALA A 172 -6.27 -21.21 -20.43
N VAL A 173 -7.03 -22.20 -19.92
CA VAL A 173 -7.77 -22.06 -18.64
C VAL A 173 -6.82 -21.87 -17.47
N LEU A 174 -5.75 -22.66 -17.41
CA LEU A 174 -4.73 -22.54 -16.36
C LEU A 174 -3.93 -21.23 -16.46
N ALA A 175 -3.62 -20.80 -17.68
CA ALA A 175 -3.00 -19.52 -17.96
C ALA A 175 -3.89 -18.34 -17.52
N ALA A 176 -5.19 -18.39 -17.81
CA ALA A 176 -6.15 -17.39 -17.34
C ALA A 176 -6.22 -17.34 -15.81
N ALA A 177 -6.16 -18.48 -15.13
CA ALA A 177 -6.10 -18.54 -13.67
C ALA A 177 -4.82 -17.88 -13.12
N CYS A 178 -3.69 -18.10 -13.80
CA CYS A 178 -2.42 -17.42 -13.49
C CYS A 178 -2.55 -15.90 -13.64
N LEU A 179 -3.04 -15.43 -14.79
CA LEU A 179 -3.19 -14.00 -15.10
C LEU A 179 -4.18 -13.28 -14.16
N ALA A 180 -5.24 -13.98 -13.73
CA ALA A 180 -6.18 -13.45 -12.75
C ALA A 180 -5.67 -13.52 -11.29
N GLY A 181 -4.53 -14.16 -11.07
CA GLY A 181 -3.83 -14.24 -9.80
C GLY A 181 -4.49 -15.17 -8.79
N ILE A 182 -5.14 -16.26 -9.20
CA ILE A 182 -5.86 -17.20 -8.30
C ILE A 182 -4.86 -17.99 -7.42
N GLU A 183 -5.11 -18.12 -6.11
CA GLU A 183 -4.16 -18.77 -5.18
C GLU A 183 -4.28 -20.30 -5.14
N GLU A 184 -5.50 -20.82 -5.15
CA GLU A 184 -5.78 -22.24 -4.99
C GLU A 184 -6.58 -22.73 -6.21
N VAL A 185 -6.11 -23.78 -6.89
CA VAL A 185 -6.81 -24.39 -8.02
C VAL A 185 -6.94 -25.89 -7.77
N TYR A 186 -8.16 -26.40 -7.87
CA TYR A 186 -8.47 -27.80 -7.66
C TYR A 186 -9.15 -28.41 -8.89
N THR A 187 -8.65 -29.57 -9.33
CA THR A 187 -9.14 -30.29 -10.51
C THR A 187 -10.38 -31.13 -10.20
N ILE A 188 -11.44 -30.48 -9.71
CA ILE A 188 -12.71 -31.07 -9.29
C ILE A 188 -13.88 -30.28 -9.90
N GLY A 189 -15.01 -30.94 -10.14
CA GLY A 189 -16.23 -30.27 -10.62
C GLY A 189 -17.51 -30.80 -9.98
N GLY A 190 -18.66 -30.51 -10.60
CA GLY A 190 -19.97 -31.02 -10.18
C GLY A 190 -20.45 -30.52 -8.81
N ALA A 191 -21.50 -31.19 -8.30
CA ALA A 191 -22.09 -30.87 -7.00
C ALA A 191 -21.11 -31.08 -5.84
N GLN A 192 -20.17 -32.03 -5.97
CA GLN A 192 -19.15 -32.31 -4.98
C GLN A 192 -18.17 -31.15 -4.80
N ALA A 193 -17.80 -30.44 -5.88
CA ALA A 193 -16.94 -29.27 -5.79
C ALA A 193 -17.66 -28.09 -5.12
N VAL A 194 -18.94 -27.88 -5.44
CA VAL A 194 -19.77 -26.86 -4.77
C VAL A 194 -19.89 -27.16 -3.28
N ALA A 195 -20.13 -28.42 -2.92
CA ALA A 195 -20.22 -28.84 -1.52
C ALA A 195 -18.87 -28.66 -0.78
N ALA A 196 -17.75 -29.00 -1.42
CA ALA A 196 -16.42 -28.81 -0.84
C ALA A 196 -16.10 -27.34 -0.61
N LEU A 197 -16.46 -26.44 -1.53
CA LEU A 197 -16.32 -25.00 -1.35
C LEU A 197 -17.26 -24.45 -0.26
N ALA A 198 -18.48 -24.97 -0.16
CA ALA A 198 -19.47 -24.47 0.80
C ALA A 198 -19.22 -24.93 2.24
N TYR A 199 -18.88 -26.20 2.43
CA TYR A 199 -18.74 -26.81 3.77
C TYR A 199 -17.28 -26.95 4.21
N GLY A 200 -16.35 -26.92 3.26
CA GLY A 200 -14.96 -27.27 3.49
C GLY A 200 -14.75 -28.78 3.56
N THR A 201 -13.49 -29.17 3.35
CA THR A 201 -12.94 -30.50 3.58
C THR A 201 -11.60 -30.35 4.31
N PRO A 202 -10.94 -31.43 4.79
CA PRO A 202 -9.60 -31.31 5.36
C PRO A 202 -8.59 -30.62 4.42
N MET A 203 -8.73 -30.79 3.10
CA MET A 203 -7.86 -30.16 2.10
C MET A 203 -8.36 -28.82 1.56
N ILE A 204 -9.69 -28.56 1.50
CA ILE A 204 -10.28 -27.34 0.94
C ILE A 204 -10.95 -26.53 2.04
N ARG A 205 -10.43 -25.33 2.35
CA ARG A 205 -11.12 -24.41 3.28
C ARG A 205 -12.41 -23.86 2.64
N PRO A 206 -13.51 -23.72 3.41
CA PRO A 206 -14.75 -23.17 2.89
C PRO A 206 -14.59 -21.70 2.44
N VAL A 207 -15.52 -21.23 1.62
CA VAL A 207 -15.53 -19.86 1.06
C VAL A 207 -16.78 -19.09 1.48
N ASP A 208 -16.78 -17.76 1.38
CA ASP A 208 -17.94 -16.92 1.72
C ASP A 208 -18.99 -16.87 0.60
N LYS A 209 -18.53 -16.97 -0.66
CA LYS A 209 -19.39 -16.93 -1.86
C LYS A 209 -18.85 -17.84 -2.95
N ILE A 210 -19.75 -18.51 -3.67
CA ILE A 210 -19.44 -19.32 -4.86
C ILE A 210 -20.03 -18.64 -6.08
N VAL A 211 -19.21 -18.39 -7.09
CA VAL A 211 -19.62 -17.79 -8.37
C VAL A 211 -19.24 -18.69 -9.54
N GLY A 212 -19.86 -18.45 -10.68
CA GLY A 212 -19.56 -19.14 -11.93
C GLY A 212 -20.68 -20.09 -12.37
N PRO A 213 -20.92 -20.20 -13.69
CA PRO A 213 -21.97 -21.05 -14.25
C PRO A 213 -21.59 -22.52 -14.18
N GLY A 214 -22.58 -23.41 -14.28
CA GLY A 214 -22.35 -24.85 -14.36
C GLY A 214 -23.58 -25.59 -14.86
N ASN A 215 -23.47 -26.90 -15.01
CA ASN A 215 -24.59 -27.74 -15.42
C ASN A 215 -25.70 -27.81 -14.36
N ALA A 216 -26.78 -28.54 -14.65
CA ALA A 216 -27.93 -28.69 -13.76
C ALA A 216 -27.58 -29.18 -12.33
N TYR A 217 -26.55 -30.03 -12.18
CA TYR A 217 -26.11 -30.51 -10.85
C TYR A 217 -25.41 -29.41 -10.04
N VAL A 218 -24.61 -28.56 -10.71
CA VAL A 218 -23.94 -27.41 -10.09
C VAL A 218 -24.96 -26.34 -9.71
N ALA A 219 -25.92 -26.07 -10.61
CA ALA A 219 -27.01 -25.13 -10.37
C ALA A 219 -27.85 -25.55 -9.16
N GLU A 220 -28.25 -26.81 -9.07
CA GLU A 220 -29.00 -27.35 -7.93
C GLU A 220 -28.16 -27.38 -6.65
N ALA A 221 -26.86 -27.69 -6.73
CA ALA A 221 -25.97 -27.63 -5.58
C ALA A 221 -25.85 -26.20 -5.04
N LYS A 222 -25.64 -25.20 -5.91
CA LYS A 222 -25.58 -23.77 -5.55
C LYS A 222 -26.87 -23.33 -4.88
N ARG A 223 -28.03 -23.73 -5.41
CA ARG A 223 -29.35 -23.45 -4.81
C ARG A 223 -29.44 -23.97 -3.37
N ARG A 224 -28.93 -25.18 -3.12
CA ARG A 224 -29.00 -25.83 -1.79
C ARG A 224 -28.01 -25.28 -0.77
N VAL A 225 -26.85 -24.80 -1.20
CA VAL A 225 -25.84 -24.23 -0.29
C VAL A 225 -26.07 -22.74 0.00
N PHE A 226 -26.95 -22.09 -0.75
CA PHE A 226 -27.32 -20.69 -0.52
C PHE A 226 -27.86 -20.49 0.90
N GLY A 227 -27.29 -19.51 1.60
CA GLY A 227 -27.55 -19.25 3.03
C GLY A 227 -26.49 -19.84 3.97
N THR A 228 -25.76 -20.88 3.54
CA THR A 228 -24.46 -21.24 4.16
C THR A 228 -23.35 -20.40 3.54
N VAL A 229 -23.38 -20.25 2.21
CA VAL A 229 -22.52 -19.37 1.44
C VAL A 229 -23.38 -18.48 0.52
N GLY A 230 -22.84 -17.34 0.11
CA GLY A 230 -23.44 -16.58 -0.99
C GLY A 230 -23.31 -17.32 -2.32
N ILE A 231 -24.22 -17.04 -3.25
CA ILE A 231 -24.07 -17.39 -4.66
C ILE A 231 -24.31 -16.14 -5.50
N ASP A 232 -23.76 -16.09 -6.72
CA ASP A 232 -24.09 -15.09 -7.75
C ASP A 232 -25.54 -15.26 -8.24
N MET A 233 -25.81 -16.37 -8.93
CA MET A 233 -27.10 -16.70 -9.52
C MET A 233 -27.17 -18.18 -9.88
N ILE A 234 -28.38 -18.65 -10.16
CA ILE A 234 -28.63 -19.98 -10.71
C ILE A 234 -28.67 -19.82 -12.23
N ALA A 235 -27.58 -20.23 -12.89
CA ALA A 235 -27.48 -20.14 -14.35
C ALA A 235 -28.45 -21.13 -15.02
N GLY A 236 -29.16 -20.65 -16.02
CA GLY A 236 -29.93 -21.44 -16.98
C GLY A 236 -29.26 -21.53 -18.35
N PRO A 237 -29.99 -22.03 -19.36
CA PRO A 237 -29.51 -22.00 -20.74
C PRO A 237 -29.25 -20.56 -21.21
N SER A 238 -28.19 -20.38 -22.01
CA SER A 238 -27.79 -19.07 -22.52
C SER A 238 -28.68 -18.57 -23.67
N GLU A 239 -28.83 -17.24 -23.79
CA GLU A 239 -29.84 -16.60 -24.64
C GLU A 239 -29.33 -15.33 -25.34
N ILE A 240 -29.59 -15.19 -26.64
CA ILE A 240 -29.36 -13.97 -27.42
C ILE A 240 -30.65 -13.49 -28.07
N LEU A 241 -30.87 -12.17 -28.02
CA LEU A 241 -31.93 -11.49 -28.77
C LEU A 241 -31.31 -10.37 -29.60
N VAL A 242 -31.46 -10.45 -30.92
CA VAL A 242 -31.02 -9.41 -31.87
C VAL A 242 -32.24 -8.62 -32.32
N VAL A 243 -32.17 -7.29 -32.27
CA VAL A 243 -33.14 -6.38 -32.89
C VAL A 243 -32.49 -5.71 -34.08
N SER A 244 -33.10 -5.80 -35.26
CA SER A 244 -32.58 -5.14 -36.47
C SER A 244 -33.67 -4.50 -37.33
N ASP A 245 -33.33 -3.37 -37.94
CA ASP A 245 -34.16 -2.63 -38.90
C ASP A 245 -33.78 -2.94 -40.37
N GLY A 246 -33.00 -4.01 -40.60
CA GLY A 246 -32.51 -4.42 -41.91
C GLY A 246 -31.31 -3.61 -42.43
N SER A 247 -30.74 -2.71 -41.61
CA SER A 247 -29.60 -1.87 -42.00
C SER A 247 -28.23 -2.56 -41.95
N VAL A 248 -28.16 -3.81 -41.46
CA VAL A 248 -26.94 -4.60 -41.37
C VAL A 248 -26.97 -5.78 -42.35
N PRO A 249 -25.82 -6.35 -42.75
CA PRO A 249 -25.79 -7.53 -43.60
C PRO A 249 -26.49 -8.74 -42.93
N PRO A 250 -27.37 -9.48 -43.64
CA PRO A 250 -28.05 -10.66 -43.09
C PRO A 250 -27.09 -11.75 -42.58
N ASP A 251 -25.92 -11.88 -43.20
CA ASP A 251 -24.89 -12.85 -42.81
C ASP A 251 -24.34 -12.58 -41.42
N TRP A 252 -24.28 -11.31 -40.99
CA TRP A 252 -23.76 -10.96 -39.66
C TRP A 252 -24.75 -11.46 -38.61
N VAL A 253 -26.02 -11.09 -38.73
CA VAL A 253 -27.08 -11.53 -37.82
C VAL A 253 -27.21 -13.06 -37.81
N ALA A 254 -27.08 -13.73 -38.96
CA ALA A 254 -27.09 -15.19 -38.99
C ALA A 254 -25.95 -15.81 -38.16
N VAL A 255 -24.75 -15.22 -38.20
CA VAL A 255 -23.60 -15.67 -37.41
C VAL A 255 -23.73 -15.28 -35.93
N ASP A 256 -24.31 -14.12 -35.60
CA ASP A 256 -24.59 -13.72 -34.21
C ASP A 256 -25.63 -14.68 -33.58
N LEU A 257 -26.65 -15.11 -34.34
CA LEU A 257 -27.56 -16.16 -33.85
C LEU A 257 -26.85 -17.51 -33.63
N PHE A 258 -25.82 -17.81 -34.45
CA PHE A 258 -25.01 -19.04 -34.29
C PHE A 258 -24.08 -18.97 -33.10
N SER A 259 -23.51 -17.81 -32.78
CA SER A 259 -22.54 -17.66 -31.68
C SER A 259 -23.15 -18.11 -30.36
N GLN A 260 -24.42 -17.78 -30.11
CA GLN A 260 -25.10 -18.26 -28.93
C GLN A 260 -25.56 -19.72 -29.06
N ALA A 261 -26.13 -20.08 -30.22
CA ALA A 261 -26.71 -21.41 -30.46
C ALA A 261 -25.67 -22.54 -30.44
N GLU A 262 -24.38 -22.24 -30.66
CA GLU A 262 -23.34 -23.24 -30.59
C GLU A 262 -22.98 -23.66 -29.17
N HIS A 263 -23.37 -22.91 -28.13
CA HIS A 263 -23.03 -23.25 -26.74
C HIS A 263 -23.63 -24.59 -26.32
N ASP A 264 -24.94 -24.74 -26.49
CA ASP A 264 -25.73 -25.88 -26.00
C ASP A 264 -27.00 -26.06 -26.85
N GLU A 265 -27.51 -27.30 -26.97
CA GLU A 265 -28.76 -27.57 -27.70
C GLU A 265 -29.98 -26.85 -27.10
N MET A 266 -29.92 -26.47 -25.82
CA MET A 266 -30.97 -25.72 -25.11
C MET A 266 -30.81 -24.19 -25.17
N ALA A 267 -29.74 -23.67 -25.79
CA ALA A 267 -29.55 -22.24 -25.98
C ALA A 267 -30.66 -21.65 -26.88
N GLN A 268 -30.95 -20.37 -26.75
CA GLN A 268 -32.03 -19.70 -27.49
C GLN A 268 -31.51 -18.47 -28.24
N SER A 269 -31.80 -18.41 -29.54
CA SER A 269 -31.45 -17.27 -30.40
C SER A 269 -32.69 -16.69 -31.08
N ILE A 270 -32.99 -15.43 -30.81
CA ILE A 270 -34.18 -14.74 -31.33
C ILE A 270 -33.75 -13.53 -32.15
N LEU A 271 -34.32 -13.36 -33.35
CA LEU A 271 -34.23 -12.12 -34.13
C LEU A 271 -35.59 -11.44 -34.16
N ILE A 272 -35.64 -10.15 -33.85
CA ILE A 272 -36.79 -9.27 -34.01
C ILE A 272 -36.49 -8.25 -35.11
N SER A 273 -37.40 -8.09 -36.08
CA SER A 273 -37.24 -7.07 -37.13
C SER A 273 -38.55 -6.45 -37.57
N THR A 274 -38.48 -5.18 -37.97
CA THR A 274 -39.56 -4.46 -38.67
C THR A 274 -39.62 -4.81 -40.17
N ASP A 275 -38.58 -5.45 -40.71
CA ASP A 275 -38.46 -5.78 -42.14
C ASP A 275 -38.62 -7.29 -42.37
N ALA A 276 -39.74 -7.68 -42.97
CA ALA A 276 -40.03 -9.08 -43.30
C ALA A 276 -39.07 -9.66 -44.36
N ALA A 277 -38.64 -8.86 -45.33
CA ALA A 277 -37.70 -9.31 -46.36
C ALA A 277 -36.30 -9.53 -45.76
N PHE A 278 -35.93 -8.74 -44.74
CA PHE A 278 -34.71 -8.97 -43.99
C PHE A 278 -34.74 -10.29 -43.21
N LEU A 279 -35.88 -10.63 -42.58
CA LEU A 279 -36.04 -11.94 -41.90
C LEU A 279 -35.90 -13.12 -42.89
N ASP A 280 -36.41 -12.96 -44.12
CA ASP A 280 -36.20 -13.94 -45.20
C ASP A 280 -34.72 -14.09 -45.56
N ALA A 281 -34.03 -12.96 -45.77
CA ALA A 281 -32.62 -12.95 -46.10
C ALA A 281 -31.76 -13.58 -44.99
N VAL A 282 -32.07 -13.33 -43.71
CA VAL A 282 -31.36 -13.98 -42.58
C VAL A 282 -31.63 -15.47 -42.57
N ALA A 283 -32.86 -15.93 -42.83
CA ALA A 283 -33.17 -17.35 -42.90
C ALA A 283 -32.40 -18.07 -44.03
N GLU A 284 -32.24 -17.41 -45.19
CA GLU A 284 -31.42 -17.90 -46.30
C GLU A 284 -29.93 -17.95 -45.91
N SER A 285 -29.41 -16.92 -45.23
CA SER A 285 -28.05 -16.91 -44.72
C SER A 285 -27.80 -18.00 -43.69
N VAL A 286 -28.75 -18.25 -42.78
CA VAL A 286 -28.69 -19.37 -41.84
C VAL A 286 -28.58 -20.71 -42.58
N ALA A 287 -29.44 -20.95 -43.58
CA ALA A 287 -29.42 -22.18 -44.36
C ALA A 287 -28.09 -22.37 -45.14
N ARG A 288 -27.52 -21.27 -45.65
CA ARG A 288 -26.26 -21.29 -46.41
C ARG A 288 -25.04 -21.46 -45.52
N LEU A 289 -24.99 -20.83 -44.35
CA LEU A 289 -23.81 -20.77 -43.49
C LEU A 289 -23.72 -21.95 -42.51
N LEU A 290 -24.86 -22.50 -42.07
CA LEU A 290 -24.89 -23.59 -41.08
C LEU A 290 -24.07 -24.84 -41.47
N PRO A 291 -24.09 -25.34 -42.72
CA PRO A 291 -23.36 -26.55 -43.09
C PRO A 291 -21.84 -26.46 -42.91
N ALA A 292 -21.28 -25.24 -42.92
CA ALA A 292 -19.86 -24.99 -42.72
C ALA A 292 -19.45 -24.90 -41.24
N GLN A 293 -20.42 -24.88 -40.31
CA GLN A 293 -20.13 -24.72 -38.89
C GLN A 293 -19.66 -26.04 -38.25
N PRO A 294 -18.55 -26.03 -37.47
CA PRO A 294 -18.07 -27.24 -36.79
C PRO A 294 -19.12 -27.88 -35.87
N ARG A 295 -19.94 -27.04 -35.21
CA ARG A 295 -21.01 -27.47 -34.29
C ARG A 295 -22.41 -27.40 -34.91
N GLN A 296 -22.52 -27.59 -36.24
CA GLN A 296 -23.80 -27.46 -36.98
C GLN A 296 -24.97 -28.27 -36.38
N ALA A 297 -24.73 -29.44 -35.79
CA ALA A 297 -25.78 -30.25 -35.18
C ALA A 297 -26.36 -29.61 -33.91
N VAL A 298 -25.51 -28.99 -33.09
CA VAL A 298 -25.90 -28.28 -31.86
C VAL A 298 -26.66 -27.00 -32.24
N ILE A 299 -26.05 -26.19 -33.11
CA ILE A 299 -26.65 -24.95 -33.63
C ILE A 299 -28.01 -25.25 -34.28
N GLY A 300 -28.06 -26.24 -35.17
CA GLY A 300 -29.29 -26.60 -35.88
C GLY A 300 -30.41 -27.04 -34.95
N ARG A 301 -30.09 -27.74 -33.86
CA ARG A 301 -31.07 -28.16 -32.85
C ARG A 301 -31.55 -26.99 -32.00
N SER A 302 -30.64 -26.17 -31.47
CA SER A 302 -30.99 -24.95 -30.72
C SER A 302 -31.91 -24.04 -31.54
N LEU A 303 -31.58 -23.76 -32.81
CA LEU A 303 -32.39 -22.91 -33.67
C LEU A 303 -33.75 -23.53 -34.02
N ALA A 304 -33.83 -24.84 -34.21
CA ALA A 304 -35.09 -25.51 -34.52
C ALA A 304 -36.04 -25.58 -33.31
N ASP A 305 -35.50 -25.92 -32.15
CA ASP A 305 -36.30 -26.17 -30.94
C ASP A 305 -36.66 -24.85 -30.24
N ARG A 306 -35.76 -23.85 -30.26
CA ARG A 306 -35.87 -22.64 -29.44
C ARG A 306 -35.64 -21.33 -30.18
N GLY A 307 -35.10 -21.35 -31.39
CA GLY A 307 -34.87 -20.15 -32.17
C GLY A 307 -36.15 -19.57 -32.77
N ALA A 308 -36.19 -18.25 -32.95
CA ALA A 308 -37.32 -17.58 -33.61
C ALA A 308 -36.91 -16.34 -34.42
N LEU A 309 -37.59 -16.14 -35.55
CA LEU A 309 -37.62 -14.90 -36.31
C LEU A 309 -38.98 -14.24 -36.09
N ILE A 310 -38.97 -13.04 -35.51
CA ILE A 310 -40.18 -12.33 -35.08
C ILE A 310 -40.32 -11.04 -35.89
N ARG A 311 -41.43 -10.92 -36.61
CA ARG A 311 -41.79 -9.69 -37.32
C ARG A 311 -42.62 -8.78 -36.41
N VAL A 312 -42.28 -7.50 -36.39
CA VAL A 312 -43.04 -6.43 -35.71
C VAL A 312 -43.35 -5.29 -36.68
N ASP A 313 -44.29 -4.41 -36.33
CA ASP A 313 -44.60 -3.21 -37.12
C ASP A 313 -43.65 -2.05 -36.79
N THR A 314 -43.24 -1.92 -35.52
CA THR A 314 -42.44 -0.77 -35.06
C THR A 314 -41.32 -1.18 -34.09
N LEU A 315 -40.32 -0.30 -33.92
CA LEU A 315 -39.22 -0.51 -32.98
C LEU A 315 -39.69 -0.43 -31.51
N GLU A 316 -40.76 0.31 -31.22
CA GLU A 316 -41.38 0.34 -29.89
C GLU A 316 -41.97 -1.02 -29.53
N GLN A 317 -42.64 -1.69 -30.47
CA GLN A 317 -43.09 -3.06 -30.28
C GLN A 317 -41.91 -4.02 -30.06
N ALA A 318 -40.80 -3.83 -30.79
CA ALA A 318 -39.58 -4.59 -30.54
C ALA A 318 -39.06 -4.38 -29.11
N ALA A 319 -39.03 -3.14 -28.60
CA ALA A 319 -38.63 -2.83 -27.23
C ALA A 319 -39.54 -3.50 -26.19
N ASP A 320 -40.86 -3.51 -26.43
CA ASP A 320 -41.82 -4.20 -25.55
C ASP A 320 -41.56 -5.70 -25.50
N LEU A 321 -41.26 -6.32 -26.65
CA LEU A 321 -40.87 -7.73 -26.71
C LEU A 321 -39.53 -7.98 -26.04
N VAL A 322 -38.52 -7.13 -26.23
CA VAL A 322 -37.23 -7.23 -25.50
C VAL A 322 -37.48 -7.19 -24.00
N ASN A 323 -38.27 -6.24 -23.51
CA ASN A 323 -38.62 -6.16 -22.09
C ASN A 323 -39.44 -7.36 -21.63
N GLN A 324 -40.30 -7.90 -22.49
CA GLN A 324 -41.02 -9.12 -22.21
C GLN A 324 -40.04 -10.28 -22.06
N VAL A 325 -39.12 -10.50 -23.01
CA VAL A 325 -38.14 -11.59 -23.00
C VAL A 325 -37.15 -11.44 -21.85
N ALA A 326 -36.63 -10.25 -21.61
CA ALA A 326 -35.55 -9.94 -20.65
C ALA A 326 -34.30 -10.80 -20.89
N PRO A 327 -33.69 -10.70 -22.09
CA PRO A 327 -32.64 -11.61 -22.54
C PRO A 327 -31.34 -11.46 -21.73
N GLU A 328 -30.53 -12.51 -21.74
CA GLU A 328 -29.15 -12.49 -21.25
C GLU A 328 -28.31 -11.51 -22.10
N HIS A 329 -28.27 -11.72 -23.42
CA HIS A 329 -27.62 -10.84 -24.39
C HIS A 329 -28.64 -10.15 -25.31
N LEU A 330 -28.50 -8.84 -25.48
CA LEU A 330 -29.31 -8.02 -26.40
C LEU A 330 -28.43 -7.29 -27.40
N GLU A 331 -28.61 -7.54 -28.69
CA GLU A 331 -27.95 -6.77 -29.75
C GLU A 331 -28.91 -5.80 -30.43
N LEU A 332 -28.49 -4.54 -30.56
CA LEU A 332 -29.25 -3.47 -31.21
C LEU A 332 -28.60 -3.11 -32.54
N ALA A 333 -28.86 -3.94 -33.55
CA ALA A 333 -28.39 -3.78 -34.92
C ALA A 333 -29.33 -2.87 -35.74
N VAL A 334 -29.57 -1.66 -35.22
CA VAL A 334 -30.47 -0.64 -35.79
C VAL A 334 -29.73 0.68 -36.06
N ARG A 335 -30.31 1.53 -36.92
CA ARG A 335 -29.76 2.89 -37.16
C ARG A 335 -29.91 3.82 -35.97
N ASP A 336 -31.08 3.84 -35.33
CA ASP A 336 -31.38 4.69 -34.17
C ASP A 336 -31.31 3.89 -32.86
N VAL A 337 -30.08 3.69 -32.39
CA VAL A 337 -29.83 2.91 -31.16
C VAL A 337 -30.34 3.64 -29.93
N ASP A 338 -30.09 4.95 -29.84
CA ASP A 338 -30.46 5.76 -28.66
C ASP A 338 -31.99 5.85 -28.51
N GLY A 339 -32.71 6.00 -29.62
CA GLY A 339 -34.18 5.98 -29.64
C GLY A 339 -34.73 4.65 -29.10
N LEU A 340 -34.20 3.51 -29.56
CA LEU A 340 -34.64 2.20 -29.08
C LEU A 340 -34.25 1.95 -27.61
N MET A 341 -33.03 2.35 -27.21
CA MET A 341 -32.52 2.20 -25.84
C MET A 341 -33.38 2.90 -24.79
N ALA A 342 -33.99 4.03 -25.12
CA ALA A 342 -34.87 4.76 -24.21
C ALA A 342 -36.09 3.94 -23.73
N HIS A 343 -36.46 2.88 -24.46
CA HIS A 343 -37.59 2.01 -24.14
C HIS A 343 -37.19 0.67 -23.50
N ILE A 344 -35.90 0.32 -23.47
CA ILE A 344 -35.39 -0.94 -22.94
C ILE A 344 -35.14 -0.82 -21.43
N ARG A 345 -35.68 -1.77 -20.66
CA ARG A 345 -35.58 -1.86 -19.19
C ARG A 345 -34.90 -3.14 -18.71
N HIS A 346 -34.98 -4.23 -19.48
CA HIS A 346 -34.52 -5.55 -19.04
C HIS A 346 -33.63 -6.20 -20.11
N ALA A 347 -32.34 -6.29 -19.82
CA ALA A 347 -31.36 -7.09 -20.55
C ALA A 347 -30.14 -7.29 -19.63
N GLY A 348 -29.44 -8.42 -19.75
CA GLY A 348 -28.19 -8.66 -19.03
C GLY A 348 -27.06 -7.76 -19.58
N ALA A 349 -26.72 -7.95 -20.84
CA ALA A 349 -25.77 -7.14 -21.59
C ALA A 349 -26.40 -6.58 -22.87
N ILE A 350 -26.07 -5.34 -23.22
CA ILE A 350 -26.61 -4.65 -24.41
C ILE A 350 -25.45 -4.26 -25.33
N PHE A 351 -25.46 -4.79 -26.55
CA PHE A 351 -24.52 -4.51 -27.62
C PHE A 351 -25.13 -3.49 -28.58
N MET A 352 -24.46 -2.35 -28.73
CA MET A 352 -25.04 -1.17 -29.34
C MET A 352 -24.49 -0.91 -30.74
N GLY A 353 -25.40 -0.83 -31.72
CA GLY A 353 -25.10 -0.50 -33.11
C GLY A 353 -24.51 -1.66 -33.90
N ARG A 354 -24.33 -1.44 -35.21
CA ARG A 354 -23.94 -2.49 -36.18
C ARG A 354 -22.61 -3.21 -35.92
N TRP A 355 -21.79 -2.72 -35.01
CA TRP A 355 -20.47 -3.26 -34.70
C TRP A 355 -20.40 -3.96 -33.34
N GLY A 356 -21.43 -3.82 -32.52
CA GLY A 356 -21.50 -4.50 -31.24
C GLY A 356 -22.10 -5.88 -31.44
N CYS A 357 -21.33 -6.93 -31.13
CA CYS A 357 -21.83 -8.30 -31.08
C CYS A 357 -21.43 -9.00 -29.78
N GLU A 358 -22.17 -10.04 -29.43
CA GLU A 358 -22.02 -10.87 -28.23
C GLU A 358 -20.58 -11.35 -28.03
N ALA A 359 -19.96 -11.85 -29.10
CA ALA A 359 -18.59 -12.37 -29.05
C ALA A 359 -17.58 -11.34 -28.53
N LEU A 360 -17.74 -10.05 -28.83
CA LEU A 360 -16.85 -9.03 -28.26
C LEU A 360 -17.05 -8.90 -26.75
N GLY A 361 -18.29 -8.98 -26.25
CA GLY A 361 -18.62 -8.98 -24.83
C GLY A 361 -18.03 -10.16 -24.10
N ASP A 362 -18.23 -11.35 -24.66
CA ASP A 362 -17.82 -12.63 -24.07
C ASP A 362 -16.33 -12.76 -23.81
N TYR A 363 -15.53 -12.12 -24.66
CA TYR A 363 -14.09 -12.30 -24.61
C TYR A 363 -13.32 -11.07 -24.14
N CYS A 364 -13.60 -9.88 -24.66
CA CYS A 364 -12.62 -8.80 -24.54
C CYS A 364 -13.16 -7.38 -24.41
N ALA A 365 -14.47 -7.11 -24.50
CA ALA A 365 -14.98 -5.75 -24.44
C ALA A 365 -14.74 -5.10 -23.08
N GLY A 366 -14.91 -5.85 -21.99
CA GLY A 366 -14.67 -5.40 -20.61
C GLY A 366 -15.74 -5.85 -19.60
N PRO A 367 -17.05 -5.66 -19.87
CA PRO A 367 -18.13 -6.16 -19.01
C PRO A 367 -18.08 -7.69 -18.84
N SER A 368 -18.59 -8.18 -17.71
CA SER A 368 -18.67 -9.62 -17.45
C SER A 368 -19.74 -10.29 -18.32
N HIS A 369 -19.40 -11.45 -18.89
CA HIS A 369 -20.35 -12.33 -19.58
C HIS A 369 -21.06 -13.32 -18.64
N VAL A 370 -20.78 -13.26 -17.33
CA VAL A 370 -21.55 -14.03 -16.35
C VAL A 370 -22.83 -13.25 -16.09
N LEU A 371 -23.87 -13.58 -16.83
CA LEU A 371 -25.07 -12.78 -16.98
C LEU A 371 -26.33 -13.50 -16.49
N PRO A 372 -27.37 -12.73 -16.13
CA PRO A 372 -28.65 -13.30 -15.75
C PRO A 372 -29.39 -13.90 -16.95
N THR A 373 -29.61 -15.22 -16.90
CA THR A 373 -30.33 -16.01 -17.90
C THR A 373 -31.81 -16.22 -17.53
N MET A 374 -32.62 -16.79 -18.42
CA MET A 374 -34.00 -17.21 -18.11
C MET A 374 -34.85 -16.07 -17.57
N ARG A 375 -34.79 -14.90 -18.21
CA ARG A 375 -35.58 -13.71 -17.85
C ARG A 375 -35.20 -13.09 -16.50
N THR A 376 -34.15 -13.59 -15.83
CA THR A 376 -33.73 -13.08 -14.51
C THR A 376 -33.09 -11.70 -14.59
N ALA A 377 -32.77 -11.19 -15.79
CA ALA A 377 -32.36 -9.79 -16.03
C ALA A 377 -33.41 -8.75 -15.55
N ARG A 378 -34.62 -9.21 -15.19
CA ARG A 378 -35.65 -8.41 -14.53
C ARG A 378 -35.30 -7.99 -13.10
N PHE A 379 -34.44 -8.74 -12.42
CA PHE A 379 -34.12 -8.52 -11.00
C PHE A 379 -32.67 -8.84 -10.62
N SER A 380 -31.91 -9.48 -11.51
CA SER A 380 -30.50 -9.79 -11.36
C SER A 380 -29.65 -8.92 -12.29
N SER A 381 -28.39 -8.75 -11.93
CA SER A 381 -27.41 -7.98 -12.70
C SER A 381 -26.29 -8.89 -13.21
N PRO A 382 -25.52 -8.46 -14.23
CA PRO A 382 -24.25 -9.07 -14.57
C PRO A 382 -23.35 -9.21 -13.35
N LEU A 383 -22.51 -10.23 -13.31
CA LEU A 383 -21.50 -10.36 -12.25
C LEU A 383 -20.57 -9.13 -12.27
N GLY A 384 -20.47 -8.42 -11.15
CA GLY A 384 -19.66 -7.21 -11.04
C GLY A 384 -18.89 -7.11 -9.73
N VAL A 385 -18.17 -5.99 -9.54
CA VAL A 385 -17.41 -5.74 -8.30
C VAL A 385 -18.29 -5.78 -7.05
N TYR A 386 -19.54 -5.31 -7.18
CA TYR A 386 -20.53 -5.27 -6.11
C TYR A 386 -20.93 -6.65 -5.60
N ASP A 387 -20.82 -7.71 -6.40
CA ASP A 387 -21.10 -9.08 -5.98
C ASP A 387 -20.10 -9.62 -4.96
N PHE A 388 -18.92 -9.02 -4.93
CA PHE A 388 -17.82 -9.41 -4.05
C PHE A 388 -17.64 -8.43 -2.89
N GLN A 389 -18.62 -7.55 -2.66
CA GLN A 389 -18.63 -6.58 -1.58
C GLN A 389 -19.83 -6.78 -0.65
N LYS A 390 -19.60 -6.58 0.64
CA LYS A 390 -20.64 -6.51 1.68
C LYS A 390 -20.76 -5.08 2.21
N ARG A 391 -21.98 -4.71 2.59
CA ARG A 391 -22.33 -3.39 3.10
C ARG A 391 -22.82 -3.49 4.54
N SER A 392 -22.28 -2.68 5.43
CA SER A 392 -22.73 -2.57 6.82
C SER A 392 -23.22 -1.15 7.09
N SER A 393 -24.43 -1.00 7.62
CA SER A 393 -24.92 0.28 8.11
C SER A 393 -24.13 0.72 9.34
N LEU A 394 -23.77 2.00 9.39
CA LEU A 394 -23.07 2.63 10.50
C LEU A 394 -24.02 3.62 11.17
N ILE A 395 -24.21 3.50 12.47
CA ILE A 395 -25.13 4.31 13.26
C ILE A 395 -24.41 4.70 14.55
N GLU A 396 -24.11 5.98 14.71
CA GLU A 396 -23.46 6.57 15.89
C GLU A 396 -24.24 7.83 16.30
N PRO A 397 -25.30 7.66 17.13
CA PRO A 397 -26.08 8.79 17.63
C PRO A 397 -25.22 9.69 18.53
N SER A 398 -25.37 11.00 18.40
CA SER A 398 -24.87 11.94 19.42
C SER A 398 -25.68 11.80 20.71
N ALA A 399 -25.26 12.48 21.80
CA ALA A 399 -26.08 12.51 23.01
C ALA A 399 -27.47 13.13 22.77
N GLU A 400 -27.54 14.19 21.96
CA GLU A 400 -28.79 14.87 21.58
C GLU A 400 -29.66 13.98 20.69
N GLY A 401 -29.07 13.42 19.63
CA GLY A 401 -29.78 12.52 18.72
C GLY A 401 -30.26 11.25 19.41
N ALA A 402 -29.46 10.70 20.33
CA ALA A 402 -29.87 9.55 21.13
C ALA A 402 -31.10 9.86 22.00
N ASP A 403 -31.20 11.03 22.62
CA ASP A 403 -32.36 11.42 23.44
C ASP A 403 -33.64 11.53 22.58
N HIS A 404 -33.54 12.15 21.41
CA HIS A 404 -34.67 12.27 20.48
C HIS A 404 -35.11 10.91 19.92
N LEU A 405 -34.15 10.14 19.38
CA LEU A 405 -34.41 8.82 18.81
C LEU A 405 -34.90 7.83 19.87
N ALA A 406 -34.43 7.94 21.11
CA ALA A 406 -34.87 7.08 22.20
C ALA A 406 -36.39 7.22 22.48
N LYS A 407 -36.93 8.43 22.46
CA LYS A 407 -38.37 8.68 22.68
C LYS A 407 -39.22 8.02 21.59
N VAL A 408 -38.76 8.12 20.34
CA VAL A 408 -39.41 7.48 19.18
C VAL A 408 -39.33 5.97 19.31
N ALA A 409 -38.12 5.43 19.48
CA ALA A 409 -37.89 3.99 19.57
C ALA A 409 -38.64 3.34 20.74
N ALA A 410 -38.69 3.98 21.91
CA ALA A 410 -39.41 3.46 23.07
C ALA A 410 -40.93 3.40 22.85
N THR A 411 -41.50 4.42 22.20
CA THR A 411 -42.93 4.47 21.89
C THR A 411 -43.32 3.36 20.90
N LEU A 412 -42.54 3.22 19.83
CA LEU A 412 -42.76 2.17 18.84
C LEU A 412 -42.57 0.77 19.44
N ALA A 413 -41.47 0.55 20.17
CA ALA A 413 -41.18 -0.73 20.79
C ALA A 413 -42.27 -1.18 21.79
N ARG A 414 -42.87 -0.26 22.55
CA ARG A 414 -44.00 -0.61 23.44
C ARG A 414 -45.28 -0.94 22.67
N THR A 415 -45.53 -0.24 21.57
CA THR A 415 -46.67 -0.54 20.68
C THR A 415 -46.54 -1.95 20.09
N GLU A 416 -45.31 -2.39 19.83
CA GLU A 416 -44.98 -3.74 19.35
C GLU A 416 -44.86 -4.78 20.48
N GLY A 417 -45.03 -4.40 21.75
CA GLY A 417 -44.91 -5.31 22.90
C GLY A 417 -43.47 -5.71 23.26
N LEU A 418 -42.47 -4.95 22.80
CA LEU A 418 -41.03 -5.22 22.98
C LEU A 418 -40.44 -4.36 24.11
N GLU A 419 -40.81 -4.65 25.35
CA GLU A 419 -40.45 -3.82 26.52
C GLU A 419 -38.93 -3.65 26.71
N ALA A 420 -38.13 -4.70 26.50
CA ALA A 420 -36.67 -4.60 26.63
C ALA A 420 -36.03 -3.67 25.58
N HIS A 421 -36.61 -3.56 24.38
CA HIS A 421 -36.15 -2.61 23.37
C HIS A 421 -36.47 -1.17 23.81
N ALA A 422 -37.67 -0.95 24.36
CA ALA A 422 -38.05 0.36 24.89
C ALA A 422 -37.15 0.81 26.03
N GLN A 423 -36.84 -0.08 26.98
CA GLN A 423 -35.95 0.22 28.11
C GLN A 423 -34.52 0.54 27.65
N SER A 424 -33.99 -0.21 26.68
CA SER A 424 -32.66 0.06 26.10
C SER A 424 -32.57 1.46 25.49
N ALA A 425 -33.63 1.89 24.81
CA ALA A 425 -33.74 3.27 24.29
C ALA A 425 -33.82 4.29 25.45
N GLU A 426 -34.68 4.06 26.44
CA GLU A 426 -34.88 4.98 27.56
C GLU A 426 -33.63 5.21 28.42
N PHE A 427 -32.72 4.24 28.53
CA PHE A 427 -31.44 4.45 29.22
C PHE A 427 -30.53 5.49 28.55
N ARG A 428 -30.82 5.88 27.31
CA ARG A 428 -30.09 6.93 26.58
C ARG A 428 -30.74 8.30 26.69
N LEU A 429 -31.90 8.41 27.36
CA LEU A 429 -32.52 9.70 27.65
C LEU A 429 -31.60 10.55 28.54
N ALA A 430 -31.51 11.84 28.24
CA ALA A 430 -30.68 12.78 28.99
C ALA A 430 -31.03 12.82 30.48
N SER A 431 -32.29 12.53 30.83
CA SER A 431 -32.80 12.47 32.21
C SER A 431 -32.28 11.28 33.04
N ARG A 432 -31.61 10.30 32.42
CA ARG A 432 -31.18 9.04 33.06
C ARG A 432 -29.67 8.81 33.03
N GLN A 433 -28.87 9.72 32.48
CA GLN A 433 -27.42 9.57 32.48
C GLN A 433 -26.84 9.84 33.89
N VAL A 434 -26.03 8.92 34.40
CA VAL A 434 -25.24 9.06 35.63
C VAL A 434 -23.77 8.84 35.27
N ASP A 435 -22.87 9.67 35.82
CA ASP A 435 -21.42 9.55 35.64
C ASP A 435 -20.94 8.15 36.04
N ALA A 436 -20.42 7.39 35.07
CA ALA A 436 -19.88 6.04 35.30
C ALA A 436 -18.36 6.01 35.07
N PRO A 437 -17.55 5.55 36.06
CA PRO A 437 -16.14 5.25 35.89
C PRO A 437 -15.91 3.87 35.24
N GLY A 438 -14.76 3.74 34.55
CA GLY A 438 -14.44 2.67 33.61
C GLY A 438 -14.22 1.26 34.17
N ALA A 439 -14.27 0.27 33.26
CA ALA A 439 -14.07 -1.14 33.54
C ALA A 439 -12.96 -1.75 32.68
N ALA A 440 -12.00 -2.37 33.37
CA ALA A 440 -10.92 -3.17 32.80
C ALA A 440 -11.44 -4.57 32.42
N ALA A 441 -11.41 -4.91 31.12
CA ALA A 441 -11.51 -6.28 30.64
C ALA A 441 -10.65 -6.51 29.38
N SER A 442 -9.83 -7.56 29.44
CA SER A 442 -9.12 -8.26 28.35
C SER A 442 -7.89 -7.58 27.72
N ARG A 443 -6.73 -7.62 28.39
CA ARG A 443 -5.46 -7.21 27.76
C ARG A 443 -5.06 -8.09 26.57
N ASP A 444 -5.32 -9.40 26.60
CA ASP A 444 -4.92 -10.31 25.51
C ASP A 444 -5.81 -10.23 24.28
N ALA A 445 -7.14 -10.18 24.45
CA ALA A 445 -8.04 -9.96 23.31
C ALA A 445 -7.89 -8.54 22.72
N MET A 446 -7.62 -7.53 23.57
CA MET A 446 -7.25 -6.19 23.09
C MET A 446 -5.91 -6.20 22.35
N ALA A 447 -4.91 -6.96 22.80
CA ALA A 447 -3.61 -7.05 22.13
C ALA A 447 -3.72 -7.72 20.75
N THR A 448 -4.48 -8.82 20.63
CA THR A 448 -4.72 -9.48 19.33
C THR A 448 -5.53 -8.61 18.38
N GLN A 449 -6.57 -7.94 18.87
CA GLN A 449 -7.32 -6.98 18.05
C GLN A 449 -6.47 -5.76 17.67
N ALA A 450 -5.61 -5.27 18.58
CA ALA A 450 -4.69 -4.18 18.30
C ALA A 450 -3.68 -4.59 17.22
N ALA A 451 -3.11 -5.80 17.28
CA ALA A 451 -2.18 -6.29 16.27
C ALA A 451 -2.82 -6.35 14.86
N VAL A 452 -4.05 -6.87 14.75
CA VAL A 452 -4.78 -6.91 13.47
C VAL A 452 -5.12 -5.50 12.97
N ARG A 453 -5.51 -4.59 13.88
CA ARG A 453 -5.76 -3.18 13.55
C ARG A 453 -4.48 -2.45 13.13
N VAL A 454 -3.36 -2.74 13.76
CA VAL A 454 -2.04 -2.19 13.43
C VAL A 454 -1.63 -2.66 12.03
N ALA A 455 -1.69 -3.97 11.76
CA ALA A 455 -1.36 -4.53 10.45
C ALA A 455 -2.20 -3.90 9.32
N ARG A 456 -3.47 -3.60 9.59
CA ARG A 456 -4.41 -3.00 8.62
C ARG A 456 -4.25 -1.50 8.42
N HIS A 457 -3.95 -0.74 9.47
CA HIS A 457 -4.07 0.74 9.45
C HIS A 457 -2.76 1.50 9.61
N VAL A 458 -1.71 0.87 10.16
CA VAL A 458 -0.39 1.50 10.23
C VAL A 458 0.33 1.26 8.91
N ARG A 459 0.95 2.30 8.35
CA ARG A 459 1.61 2.20 7.04
C ARG A 459 2.70 1.09 7.07
N PRO A 460 2.86 0.28 6.00
CA PRO A 460 3.84 -0.81 5.98
C PRO A 460 5.28 -0.36 6.26
N ASP A 461 5.65 0.82 5.77
CA ASP A 461 6.97 1.39 6.01
C ASP A 461 7.18 1.75 7.48
N VAL A 462 6.16 2.25 8.18
CA VAL A 462 6.19 2.52 9.64
C VAL A 462 6.26 1.21 10.43
N GLN A 463 5.57 0.14 9.99
CA GLN A 463 5.67 -1.18 10.62
C GLN A 463 7.06 -1.81 10.49
N ALA A 464 7.78 -1.48 9.41
CA ALA A 464 9.15 -1.95 9.17
C ALA A 464 10.22 -1.12 9.92
N MET A 465 9.86 0.06 10.45
CA MET A 465 10.77 0.90 11.22
C MET A 465 10.89 0.39 12.67
N HIS A 466 12.09 0.47 13.23
CA HIS A 466 12.29 0.32 14.67
C HIS A 466 12.27 1.68 15.34
N ALA A 467 11.66 1.77 16.53
CA ALA A 467 11.72 2.97 17.35
C ALA A 467 13.18 3.36 17.62
N TYR A 468 13.47 4.66 17.62
CA TYR A 468 14.80 5.17 17.98
C TYR A 468 15.11 4.79 19.42
N GLY A 469 16.05 3.87 19.62
CA GLY A 469 16.45 3.42 20.95
C GLY A 469 17.25 4.49 21.69
N VAL A 470 16.74 4.92 22.85
CA VAL A 470 17.50 5.73 23.82
C VAL A 470 18.16 4.76 24.80
N PRO A 471 19.50 4.63 24.81
CA PRO A 471 20.17 3.70 25.71
C PRO A 471 20.00 4.13 27.17
N ASP A 472 19.76 3.17 28.06
CA ASP A 472 19.83 3.42 29.50
C ASP A 472 21.27 3.72 29.92
N ALA A 473 21.46 4.82 30.64
CA ALA A 473 22.74 5.31 31.12
C ALA A 473 22.83 5.35 32.66
N THR A 474 21.88 4.73 33.37
CA THR A 474 21.80 4.78 34.84
C THR A 474 23.11 4.42 35.54
N ASP A 475 23.84 3.43 35.02
CA ASP A 475 25.10 2.92 35.58
C ASP A 475 26.35 3.30 34.75
N ALA A 476 26.26 4.33 33.91
CA ALA A 476 27.37 4.71 33.02
C ALA A 476 27.54 6.22 32.85
N ILE A 477 28.77 6.65 32.58
CA ILE A 477 29.07 7.99 32.07
C ILE A 477 28.45 8.09 30.67
N LYS A 478 27.50 9.00 30.51
CA LYS A 478 26.69 9.16 29.29
C LYS A 478 27.40 10.04 28.27
N LEU A 479 28.02 9.44 27.25
CA LEU A 479 28.78 10.12 26.19
C LEU A 479 28.34 9.69 24.78
N ASP A 480 27.10 9.20 24.62
CA ASP A 480 26.56 8.73 23.33
C ASP A 480 25.71 9.78 22.58
N ALA A 481 25.18 10.78 23.30
CA ALA A 481 24.17 11.73 22.81
C ALA A 481 24.68 13.16 22.51
N MET A 482 26.00 13.41 22.61
CA MET A 482 26.61 14.72 22.32
C MET A 482 26.02 15.86 23.15
N GLU A 483 25.76 15.60 24.43
CA GLU A 483 25.21 16.54 25.40
C GLU A 483 26.33 17.35 26.08
N ASN A 484 25.99 18.50 26.66
CA ASN A 484 26.91 19.27 27.48
C ASN A 484 26.99 18.63 28.88
N PRO A 485 28.19 18.25 29.37
CA PRO A 485 28.35 17.59 30.68
C PRO A 485 28.22 18.56 31.86
N PHE A 486 28.32 19.88 31.63
CA PHE A 486 28.32 20.87 32.70
C PHE A 486 26.90 21.21 33.15
N ARG A 487 26.68 21.23 34.47
CA ARG A 487 25.45 21.78 35.07
C ARG A 487 25.53 23.31 35.14
N LEU A 488 24.38 23.94 35.27
CA LEU A 488 24.31 25.37 35.63
C LEU A 488 24.93 25.61 37.02
N PRO A 489 25.57 26.76 37.27
CA PRO A 489 25.95 27.18 38.62
C PRO A 489 24.75 27.14 39.58
N GLU A 490 24.96 26.74 40.84
CA GLU A 490 23.88 26.57 41.83
C GLU A 490 23.02 27.84 42.00
N THR A 491 23.64 29.02 41.91
CA THR A 491 22.96 30.31 41.98
C THR A 491 21.96 30.48 40.83
N LEU A 492 22.37 30.16 39.60
CA LEU A 492 21.53 30.22 38.41
C LEU A 492 20.47 29.11 38.40
N GLN A 493 20.77 27.93 38.94
CA GLN A 493 19.76 26.88 39.14
C GLN A 493 18.64 27.36 40.08
N ALA A 494 19.00 27.96 41.21
CA ALA A 494 18.02 28.49 42.16
C ALA A 494 17.22 29.66 41.58
N GLU A 495 17.86 30.52 40.80
CA GLU A 495 17.20 31.61 40.09
C GLU A 495 16.21 31.11 39.04
N LEU A 496 16.66 30.21 38.15
CA LEU A 496 15.79 29.57 37.17
C LEU A 496 14.61 28.87 37.85
N GLY A 497 14.85 28.15 38.95
CA GLY A 497 13.79 27.50 39.72
C GLY A 497 12.73 28.47 40.23
N ARG A 498 13.13 29.65 40.73
CA ARG A 498 12.19 30.72 41.13
C ARG A 498 11.43 31.29 39.92
N THR A 499 12.12 31.53 38.82
CA THR A 499 11.52 32.05 37.58
C THR A 499 10.46 31.08 37.06
N LEU A 500 10.77 29.78 36.98
CA LEU A 500 9.83 28.77 36.52
C LEU A 500 8.65 28.57 37.48
N ALA A 501 8.87 28.66 38.79
CA ALA A 501 7.80 28.54 39.79
C ALA A 501 6.76 29.67 39.70
N ALA A 502 7.13 30.83 39.15
CA ALA A 502 6.22 31.97 38.95
C ALA A 502 5.36 31.86 37.69
N LEU A 503 5.62 30.88 36.81
CA LEU A 503 4.89 30.73 35.55
C LEU A 503 3.50 30.15 35.77
N ALA A 504 2.53 30.63 34.98
CA ALA A 504 1.17 30.08 34.94
C ALA A 504 1.13 28.77 34.15
N ILE A 505 1.66 27.68 34.70
CA ILE A 505 1.72 26.36 34.05
C ILE A 505 0.35 25.75 33.73
N ASN A 506 -0.71 26.26 34.36
CA ASN A 506 -2.10 25.89 34.10
C ASN A 506 -2.70 26.59 32.86
N ARG A 507 -1.90 27.37 32.10
CA ARG A 507 -2.32 28.12 30.91
C ARG A 507 -1.42 27.81 29.72
N TYR A 508 -2.00 27.79 28.52
CA TYR A 508 -1.22 27.73 27.30
C TYR A 508 -0.33 28.98 27.14
N PRO A 509 0.86 28.85 26.54
CA PRO A 509 1.70 30.00 26.19
C PRO A 509 0.93 31.00 25.34
N SER A 510 1.10 32.28 25.66
CA SER A 510 0.46 33.36 24.91
C SER A 510 1.32 33.79 23.72
N GLY A 511 0.73 34.53 22.77
CA GLY A 511 1.49 35.09 21.65
C GLY A 511 2.64 36.01 22.08
N THR A 512 2.55 36.63 23.27
CA THR A 512 3.64 37.45 23.81
C THR A 512 4.81 36.60 24.31
N THR A 513 4.55 35.39 24.82
CA THR A 513 5.60 34.43 25.25
C THR A 513 6.51 34.06 24.09
N TYR A 514 5.94 33.62 22.96
CA TYR A 514 6.74 33.25 21.78
C TYR A 514 7.39 34.45 21.11
N ARG A 515 6.72 35.61 21.10
CA ARG A 515 7.34 36.84 20.59
C ARG A 515 8.58 37.21 21.40
N ALA A 516 8.51 37.19 22.73
CA ALA A 516 9.64 37.51 23.60
C ALA A 516 10.82 36.54 23.41
N LEU A 517 10.54 35.24 23.26
CA LEU A 517 11.58 34.25 22.97
C LEU A 517 12.21 34.49 21.59
N LYS A 518 11.40 34.69 20.54
CA LYS A 518 11.92 35.01 19.19
C LYS A 518 12.77 36.28 19.19
N GLN A 519 12.38 37.30 19.96
CA GLN A 519 13.17 38.53 20.12
C GLN A 519 14.53 38.25 20.76
N ALA A 520 14.59 37.45 21.84
CA ALA A 520 15.84 37.09 22.49
C ALA A 520 16.78 36.32 21.54
N ILE A 521 16.24 35.37 20.78
CA ILE A 521 16.99 34.63 19.75
C ILE A 521 17.50 35.57 18.66
N ALA A 522 16.63 36.43 18.13
CA ALA A 522 16.98 37.36 17.06
C ALA A 522 18.08 38.35 17.48
N VAL A 523 18.05 38.83 18.73
CA VAL A 523 19.14 39.64 19.30
C VAL A 523 20.44 38.83 19.38
N GLN A 524 20.38 37.62 19.95
CA GLN A 524 21.55 36.78 20.15
C GLN A 524 22.25 36.41 18.84
N ASP A 525 21.47 36.13 17.79
CA ASP A 525 22.00 35.69 16.48
C ASP A 525 22.13 36.83 15.46
N GLY A 526 21.88 38.08 15.86
CA GLY A 526 22.05 39.24 14.99
C GLY A 526 21.03 39.31 13.84
N LEU A 527 19.85 38.73 14.01
CA LEU A 527 18.75 38.80 13.03
C LEU A 527 17.96 40.10 13.22
N LEU A 528 18.52 41.19 12.71
CA LEU A 528 17.92 42.53 12.78
C LEU A 528 17.25 42.91 11.47
N GLY A 529 16.11 43.60 11.56
CA GLY A 529 15.45 44.24 10.43
C GLY A 529 16.18 45.51 9.97
N ALA A 530 15.68 46.12 8.89
CA ALA A 530 16.25 47.35 8.33
C ALA A 530 16.19 48.55 9.32
N ASP A 531 15.31 48.49 10.31
CA ASP A 531 15.15 49.46 11.39
C ASP A 531 16.07 49.18 12.61
N GLY A 532 16.92 48.15 12.51
CA GLY A 532 17.81 47.71 13.58
C GLY A 532 17.09 46.97 14.72
N GLN A 533 15.79 46.70 14.60
CA GLN A 533 15.03 45.94 15.60
C GLN A 533 15.09 44.43 15.32
N PRO A 534 14.90 43.57 16.34
CA PRO A 534 14.91 42.12 16.13
C PRO A 534 13.79 41.65 15.20
N ASP A 535 14.15 41.02 14.07
CA ASP A 535 13.19 40.56 13.07
C ASP A 535 12.68 39.14 13.40
N VAL A 536 11.63 39.09 14.21
CA VAL A 536 11.00 37.83 14.62
C VAL A 536 10.25 37.13 13.48
N SER A 537 10.00 37.78 12.35
CA SER A 537 9.29 37.18 11.21
C SER A 537 10.15 36.12 10.51
N ARG A 538 11.48 36.25 10.63
CA ARG A 538 12.47 35.31 10.10
C ARG A 538 12.63 34.04 10.92
N LEU A 539 11.93 33.89 12.04
CA LEU A 539 12.13 32.78 12.98
C LEU A 539 10.90 31.88 13.08
N VAL A 540 11.14 30.57 13.02
CA VAL A 540 10.18 29.51 13.41
C VAL A 540 10.77 28.71 14.57
N LEU A 541 9.97 28.42 15.59
CA LEU A 541 10.38 27.66 16.78
C LEU A 541 9.92 26.21 16.66
N GLY A 542 10.73 25.26 17.11
CA GLY A 542 10.38 23.84 17.15
C GLY A 542 10.85 23.13 18.40
N ASN A 543 10.17 22.04 18.76
CA ASN A 543 10.47 21.15 19.88
C ASN A 543 11.70 20.29 19.57
N GLY A 544 12.85 20.97 19.58
CA GLY A 544 14.11 20.54 19.01
C GLY A 544 14.14 20.77 17.50
N SER A 545 15.31 20.57 16.91
CA SER A 545 15.45 20.61 15.45
C SER A 545 14.72 19.45 14.76
N ASP A 546 14.47 18.33 15.45
CA ASP A 546 13.74 17.18 14.89
C ASP A 546 12.30 17.54 14.45
N GLU A 547 11.60 18.38 15.22
CA GLU A 547 10.27 18.88 14.82
C GLU A 547 10.39 19.78 13.58
N LEU A 548 11.42 20.63 13.52
CA LEU A 548 11.65 21.51 12.37
C LEU A 548 12.00 20.72 11.11
N ILE A 549 12.84 19.68 11.21
CA ILE A 549 13.13 18.76 10.10
C ILE A 549 11.82 18.11 9.61
N SER A 550 10.97 17.65 10.53
CA SER A 550 9.68 17.04 10.20
C SER A 550 8.75 18.03 9.49
N LEU A 551 8.63 19.26 10.00
CA LEU A 551 7.81 20.32 9.41
C LEU A 551 8.35 20.74 8.03
N LEU A 552 9.67 20.83 7.85
CA LEU A 552 10.29 21.14 6.57
C LEU A 552 10.00 20.06 5.52
N CYS A 553 10.08 18.78 5.89
CA CYS A 553 9.68 17.69 5.00
C CYS A 553 8.18 17.74 4.65
N GLN A 554 7.32 18.03 5.63
CA GLN A 554 5.87 18.19 5.39
C GLN A 554 5.55 19.40 4.51
N LEU A 555 6.27 20.51 4.67
CA LEU A 555 6.10 21.72 3.88
C LEU A 555 6.25 21.47 2.38
N VAL A 556 7.18 20.58 2.00
CA VAL A 556 7.51 20.28 0.60
C VAL A 556 6.90 18.97 0.09
N ALA A 557 6.11 18.25 0.89
CA ALA A 557 5.62 16.89 0.63
C ALA A 557 4.49 16.82 -0.43
N GLN A 558 4.77 17.30 -1.64
CA GLN A 558 3.93 17.05 -2.82
C GLN A 558 4.20 15.64 -3.37
N PRO A 559 3.24 15.02 -4.09
CA PRO A 559 3.48 13.74 -4.77
C PRO A 559 4.73 13.80 -5.66
N GLY A 560 5.70 12.93 -5.40
CA GLY A 560 6.98 12.89 -6.13
C GLY A 560 8.05 13.86 -5.65
N ALA A 561 7.82 14.62 -4.57
CA ALA A 561 8.84 15.50 -3.99
C ALA A 561 10.09 14.73 -3.55
N VAL A 562 11.26 15.32 -3.81
CA VAL A 562 12.56 14.76 -3.43
C VAL A 562 13.20 15.59 -2.33
N VAL A 563 13.61 14.92 -1.26
CA VAL A 563 14.48 15.43 -0.19
C VAL A 563 15.87 14.81 -0.36
N MET A 564 16.92 15.60 -0.20
CA MET A 564 18.29 15.17 -0.45
C MET A 564 19.22 15.56 0.69
N ALA A 565 20.21 14.72 0.98
CA ALA A 565 21.31 15.07 1.89
C ALA A 565 22.57 14.24 1.58
N PRO A 566 23.77 14.71 1.96
CA PRO A 566 24.96 13.89 1.96
C PRO A 566 24.81 12.65 2.86
N ALA A 567 25.51 11.56 2.54
CA ALA A 567 25.49 10.30 3.28
C ALA A 567 26.91 9.77 3.54
N PRO A 568 27.29 9.48 4.79
CA PRO A 568 26.48 9.54 6.01
C PRO A 568 26.21 10.98 6.50
N SER A 569 24.99 11.21 6.98
CA SER A 569 24.61 12.44 7.69
C SER A 569 23.57 12.13 8.79
N PHE A 570 22.89 13.15 9.29
CA PHE A 570 21.94 13.00 10.39
C PHE A 570 20.72 12.19 9.94
N VAL A 571 20.48 11.08 10.64
CA VAL A 571 19.47 10.06 10.27
C VAL A 571 18.05 10.61 10.16
N MET A 572 17.71 11.67 10.88
CA MET A 572 16.35 12.21 10.90
C MET A 572 15.93 12.84 9.58
N TYR A 573 16.86 13.21 8.68
CA TYR A 573 16.49 13.72 7.36
C TYR A 573 15.79 12.66 6.52
N GLU A 574 16.38 11.46 6.43
CA GLU A 574 15.80 10.34 5.70
C GLU A 574 14.49 9.86 6.34
N VAL A 575 14.49 9.73 7.67
CA VAL A 575 13.31 9.29 8.42
C VAL A 575 12.15 10.27 8.21
N SER A 576 12.39 11.57 8.35
CA SER A 576 11.33 12.58 8.22
C SER A 576 10.82 12.70 6.78
N ALA A 577 11.70 12.59 5.78
CA ALA A 577 11.31 12.58 4.37
C ALA A 577 10.35 11.42 4.06
N LYS A 578 10.72 10.19 4.48
CA LYS A 578 9.88 8.99 4.30
C LYS A 578 8.56 9.11 5.07
N LEU A 579 8.57 9.61 6.30
CA LEU A 579 7.35 9.82 7.09
C LEU A 579 6.41 10.84 6.43
N ALA A 580 6.95 11.89 5.82
CA ALA A 580 6.17 12.86 5.04
C ALA A 580 5.69 12.33 3.67
N GLY A 581 6.14 11.15 3.24
CA GLY A 581 5.77 10.55 1.95
C GLY A 581 6.61 11.07 0.76
N ALA A 582 7.73 11.76 1.04
CA ALA A 582 8.67 12.21 0.03
C ALA A 582 9.77 11.16 -0.25
N SER A 583 10.33 11.19 -1.46
CA SER A 583 11.50 10.39 -1.81
C SER A 583 12.75 10.98 -1.15
N PHE A 584 13.62 10.12 -0.60
CA PHE A 584 14.90 10.54 -0.06
C PHE A 584 16.05 10.08 -0.96
N VAL A 585 16.90 11.01 -1.39
CA VAL A 585 18.08 10.75 -2.22
C VAL A 585 19.35 11.01 -1.40
N PRO A 586 20.05 9.97 -0.93
CA PRO A 586 21.36 10.12 -0.30
C PRO A 586 22.46 10.35 -1.35
N VAL A 587 23.35 11.32 -1.11
CA VAL A 587 24.54 11.53 -1.95
C VAL A 587 25.79 11.12 -1.17
N PRO A 588 26.54 10.09 -1.61
CA PRO A 588 27.71 9.63 -0.87
C PRO A 588 28.75 10.74 -0.65
N LEU A 589 29.25 10.83 0.59
CA LEU A 589 30.47 11.56 0.89
C LEU A 589 31.69 10.79 0.37
N GLN A 590 32.83 11.48 0.24
CA GLN A 590 34.11 10.86 -0.05
C GLN A 590 34.57 9.98 1.14
N ALA A 591 35.59 9.13 0.91
CA ALA A 591 36.12 8.24 1.94
C ALA A 591 36.72 8.98 3.15
N ASP A 592 37.15 10.23 2.97
CA ASP A 592 37.61 11.14 4.03
C ASP A 592 36.48 11.98 4.67
N PHE A 593 35.22 11.69 4.29
CA PHE A 593 34.00 12.41 4.67
C PHE A 593 33.87 13.85 4.15
N SER A 594 34.74 14.27 3.22
CA SER A 594 34.53 15.51 2.47
C SER A 594 33.34 15.39 1.52
N LEU A 595 32.77 16.53 1.15
CA LEU A 595 31.62 16.59 0.24
C LEU A 595 32.04 16.24 -1.18
N ASP A 596 31.40 15.24 -1.78
CA ASP A 596 31.50 15.00 -3.23
C ASP A 596 30.64 16.02 -3.98
N LEU A 597 31.21 17.21 -4.20
CA LEU A 597 30.50 18.31 -4.85
C LEU A 597 30.04 17.95 -6.28
N PRO A 598 30.86 17.35 -7.16
CA PRO A 598 30.39 16.92 -8.48
C PRO A 598 29.20 15.96 -8.40
N ALA A 599 29.24 14.95 -7.53
CA ALA A 599 28.12 14.03 -7.36
C ALA A 599 26.87 14.75 -6.82
N MET A 600 27.04 15.68 -5.87
CA MET A 600 25.94 16.47 -5.33
C MET A 600 25.27 17.34 -6.39
N LEU A 601 26.04 18.06 -7.20
CA LEU A 601 25.50 18.90 -8.27
C LEU A 601 24.80 18.07 -9.34
N GLN A 602 25.39 16.92 -9.73
CA GLN A 602 24.75 16.00 -10.66
C GLN A 602 23.41 15.46 -10.12
N ALA A 603 23.36 15.12 -8.83
CA ALA A 603 22.14 14.66 -8.19
C ALA A 603 21.08 15.78 -8.16
N ILE A 604 21.46 17.02 -7.84
CA ILE A 604 20.55 18.17 -7.85
C ILE A 604 19.97 18.40 -9.26
N GLU A 605 20.80 18.34 -10.29
CA GLU A 605 20.34 18.45 -11.69
C GLU A 605 19.36 17.33 -12.07
N THR A 606 19.68 16.10 -11.68
CA THR A 606 18.91 14.90 -12.04
C THR A 606 17.55 14.84 -11.34
N TYR A 607 17.55 15.08 -10.02
CA TYR A 607 16.38 14.82 -9.17
C TYR A 607 15.61 16.08 -8.80
N ARG A 608 16.17 17.27 -9.05
CA ARG A 608 15.54 18.58 -8.79
C ARG A 608 14.90 18.65 -7.40
N PRO A 609 15.69 18.46 -6.32
CA PRO A 609 15.17 18.33 -4.96
C PRO A 609 14.42 19.59 -4.52
N ALA A 610 13.27 19.38 -3.87
CA ALA A 610 12.50 20.45 -3.25
C ALA A 610 13.13 20.92 -1.93
N LEU A 611 13.92 20.04 -1.30
CA LEU A 611 14.59 20.29 -0.03
C LEU A 611 15.95 19.59 0.02
N VAL A 612 16.99 20.32 0.38
CA VAL A 612 18.35 19.80 0.59
C VAL A 612 18.79 20.09 2.02
N PHE A 613 19.19 19.07 2.77
CA PHE A 613 19.79 19.23 4.10
C PHE A 613 21.31 19.11 4.04
N LEU A 614 22.00 20.05 4.70
CA LEU A 614 23.43 20.03 4.94
C LEU A 614 23.70 20.19 6.44
N ALA A 615 24.05 19.11 7.13
CA ALA A 615 24.51 19.21 8.51
C ALA A 615 25.89 19.87 8.57
N TYR A 616 26.03 20.92 9.38
CA TYR A 616 27.17 21.82 9.36
C TYR A 616 27.53 22.34 10.77
N PRO A 617 28.53 21.77 11.47
CA PRO A 617 29.27 20.53 11.18
C PRO A 617 28.41 19.27 10.98
N ASN A 618 28.89 18.34 10.15
CA ASN A 618 28.16 17.11 9.84
C ASN A 618 28.13 16.14 11.03
N ASN A 619 27.01 15.43 11.19
CA ASN A 619 26.86 14.33 12.14
C ASN A 619 26.65 13.03 11.35
N PRO A 620 27.48 11.99 11.49
CA PRO A 620 28.38 11.71 12.62
C PRO A 620 29.87 12.02 12.40
N THR A 621 30.25 12.70 11.32
CA THR A 621 31.66 12.81 10.91
C THR A 621 32.40 14.01 11.49
N GLY A 622 31.69 15.04 11.95
CA GLY A 622 32.23 16.20 12.66
C GLY A 622 32.85 17.27 11.77
N ASN A 623 32.97 17.07 10.45
CA ASN A 623 33.60 18.01 9.55
C ASN A 623 32.67 19.15 9.11
N LEU A 624 33.28 20.28 8.73
CA LEU A 624 32.63 21.33 7.97
C LEU A 624 32.73 21.00 6.46
N PHE A 625 31.83 21.57 5.68
CA PHE A 625 31.94 21.56 4.22
C PHE A 625 32.58 22.87 3.73
N ASP A 626 33.21 22.81 2.56
CA ASP A 626 33.81 24.00 1.96
C ASP A 626 32.75 25.06 1.62
N THR A 627 33.03 26.33 1.95
CA THR A 627 32.09 27.44 1.73
C THR A 627 31.71 27.60 0.26
N ALA A 628 32.67 27.45 -0.67
CA ALA A 628 32.39 27.58 -2.10
C ALA A 628 31.52 26.42 -2.60
N ALA A 629 31.68 25.22 -2.02
CA ALA A 629 30.83 24.07 -2.29
C ALA A 629 29.38 24.30 -1.83
N VAL A 630 29.17 24.81 -0.60
CA VAL A 630 27.83 25.17 -0.11
C VAL A 630 27.17 26.23 -1.01
N GLN A 631 27.91 27.27 -1.41
CA GLN A 631 27.42 28.28 -2.34
C GLN A 631 27.08 27.70 -3.72
N ALA A 632 27.82 26.70 -4.20
CA ALA A 632 27.52 26.03 -5.46
C ALA A 632 26.20 25.25 -5.38
N ILE A 633 25.94 24.57 -4.26
CA ILE A 633 24.66 23.89 -4.00
C ILE A 633 23.50 24.88 -3.94
N LEU A 634 23.67 26.00 -3.22
CA LEU A 634 22.66 27.05 -3.16
C LEU A 634 22.31 27.62 -4.54
N ARG A 635 23.31 27.80 -5.43
CA ARG A 635 23.08 28.24 -6.81
C ARG A 635 22.36 27.21 -7.68
N ALA A 636 22.67 25.92 -7.48
CA ALA A 636 22.14 24.84 -8.32
C ALA A 636 20.74 24.38 -7.90
N THR A 637 20.31 24.69 -6.67
CA THR A 637 19.07 24.18 -6.09
C THR A 637 17.95 25.20 -6.21
N ASP A 638 16.87 24.86 -6.92
CA ASP A 638 15.66 25.69 -6.99
C ASP A 638 14.86 25.63 -5.68
N GLY A 639 14.87 24.48 -4.99
CA GLY A 639 14.21 24.27 -3.70
C GLY A 639 14.96 24.89 -2.52
N LEU A 640 14.47 24.60 -1.31
CA LEU A 640 15.05 25.11 -0.07
C LEU A 640 16.32 24.34 0.32
N VAL A 641 17.39 25.04 0.67
CA VAL A 641 18.62 24.47 1.22
C VAL A 641 18.70 24.81 2.70
N VAL A 642 18.72 23.79 3.55
CA VAL A 642 18.77 23.92 5.00
C VAL A 642 20.18 23.59 5.49
N LEU A 643 20.84 24.58 6.05
CA LEU A 643 22.09 24.41 6.78
C LEU A 643 21.73 24.11 8.24
N ASP A 644 21.90 22.86 8.67
CA ASP A 644 21.70 22.46 10.06
C ASP A 644 22.96 22.76 10.88
N GLU A 645 22.91 23.90 11.56
CA GLU A 645 23.92 24.46 12.44
C GLU A 645 23.82 23.93 13.89
N ALA A 646 23.40 22.68 14.09
CA ALA A 646 23.28 22.08 15.42
C ALA A 646 24.55 22.19 16.30
N TYR A 647 25.75 22.19 15.69
CA TYR A 647 27.05 22.32 16.38
C TYR A 647 27.75 23.67 16.14
N ALA A 648 27.05 24.69 15.62
CA ALA A 648 27.63 26.01 15.39
C ALA A 648 28.43 26.58 16.59
N PRO A 649 28.00 26.40 17.86
CA PRO A 649 28.80 26.87 19.01
C PRO A 649 30.25 26.36 19.05
N PHE A 650 30.54 25.21 18.43
CA PHE A 650 31.85 24.55 18.47
C PHE A 650 32.71 24.77 17.21
N ALA A 651 32.11 25.32 16.15
CA ALA A 651 32.71 25.36 14.81
C ALA A 651 33.71 26.51 14.63
N GLY A 652 33.71 27.52 15.51
CA GLY A 652 34.67 28.63 15.51
C GLY A 652 34.56 29.62 14.34
N GLY A 653 33.63 29.41 13.41
CA GLY A 653 33.37 30.26 12.24
C GLY A 653 32.10 31.10 12.36
N ALA A 654 31.93 32.07 11.45
CA ALA A 654 30.71 32.85 11.35
C ALA A 654 29.53 31.98 10.88
N SER A 655 28.34 32.24 11.42
CA SER A 655 27.11 31.56 11.04
C SER A 655 26.64 31.94 9.65
N TRP A 656 26.04 30.98 8.95
CA TRP A 656 25.31 31.17 7.70
C TRP A 656 24.04 32.02 7.86
N MET A 657 23.59 32.30 9.09
CA MET A 657 22.47 33.23 9.32
C MET A 657 22.76 34.63 8.77
N SER A 658 24.04 35.04 8.79
CA SER A 658 24.49 36.31 8.18
C SER A 658 24.34 36.35 6.65
N GLN A 659 24.11 35.21 6.01
CA GLN A 659 24.01 35.06 4.55
C GLN A 659 22.55 34.93 4.07
N LEU A 660 21.56 35.01 4.97
CA LEU A 660 20.14 34.85 4.62
C LEU A 660 19.65 35.86 3.59
N ASP A 661 20.20 37.09 3.59
CA ASP A 661 19.84 38.12 2.60
C ASP A 661 20.53 37.91 1.25
N ALA A 662 21.65 37.19 1.22
CA ALA A 662 22.35 36.87 -0.02
C ALA A 662 21.72 35.67 -0.77
N TRP A 663 20.98 34.82 -0.05
CA TRP A 663 20.46 33.56 -0.58
C TRP A 663 18.97 33.38 -0.26
N PRO A 664 18.06 33.61 -1.23
CA PRO A 664 16.62 33.56 -0.99
C PRO A 664 16.10 32.13 -0.70
N ASN A 665 16.86 31.10 -1.05
CA ASN A 665 16.55 29.70 -0.82
C ASN A 665 17.38 29.08 0.34
N LEU A 666 18.01 29.91 1.18
CA LEU A 666 18.73 29.45 2.36
C LEU A 666 17.82 29.50 3.60
N ALA A 667 17.86 28.42 4.37
CA ALA A 667 17.40 28.40 5.75
C ALA A 667 18.51 27.86 6.65
N VAL A 668 18.61 28.39 7.86
CA VAL A 668 19.57 27.94 8.86
C VAL A 668 18.83 27.44 10.08
N MET A 669 19.07 26.19 10.45
CA MET A 669 18.42 25.53 11.57
C MET A 669 19.40 25.38 12.73
N ARG A 670 18.94 25.53 13.97
CA ARG A 670 19.73 25.31 15.17
C ARG A 670 18.96 24.56 16.24
N THR A 671 19.71 23.96 17.16
CA THR A 671 19.18 23.39 18.40
C THR A 671 19.93 23.95 19.60
N CYS A 672 19.20 24.14 20.70
CA CYS A 672 19.78 24.50 21.99
C CYS A 672 20.42 23.30 22.71
N SER A 673 20.23 22.09 22.17
CA SER A 673 20.64 20.86 22.86
C SER A 673 22.15 20.73 23.05
N LYS A 674 22.94 21.20 22.08
CA LYS A 674 24.38 20.93 22.05
C LYS A 674 25.20 21.81 22.98
N TRP A 675 24.70 23.00 23.34
CA TRP A 675 25.43 23.95 24.17
C TRP A 675 24.99 24.00 25.65
N GLY A 676 23.99 23.21 26.07
CA GLY A 676 23.62 23.15 27.49
C GLY A 676 22.15 22.90 27.81
N LEU A 677 21.27 22.88 26.81
CA LEU A 677 19.81 22.86 27.02
C LEU A 677 19.13 21.66 26.36
N ALA A 678 19.79 20.49 26.35
CA ALA A 678 19.22 19.26 25.78
C ALA A 678 17.85 18.90 26.39
N GLY A 679 17.68 19.11 27.69
CA GLY A 679 16.43 18.86 28.41
C GLY A 679 15.30 19.85 28.09
N ALA A 680 15.60 21.08 27.68
CA ALA A 680 14.59 22.09 27.31
C ALA A 680 14.04 21.89 25.89
N ARG A 681 14.70 21.03 25.08
CA ARG A 681 14.22 20.62 23.76
C ARG A 681 13.79 21.80 22.86
N LEU A 682 14.56 22.89 22.82
CA LEU A 682 14.31 23.99 21.89
C LEU A 682 15.17 23.88 20.63
N GLY A 683 14.55 24.10 19.47
CA GLY A 683 15.19 24.38 18.19
C GLY A 683 14.52 25.56 17.50
N TYR A 684 15.22 26.15 16.54
CA TYR A 684 14.69 27.25 15.74
C TYR A 684 15.27 27.24 14.32
N LEU A 685 14.47 27.73 13.38
CA LEU A 685 14.85 27.93 11.98
C LEU A 685 14.82 29.42 11.66
N ALA A 686 15.90 29.92 11.08
CA ALA A 686 16.00 31.26 10.52
C ALA A 686 15.96 31.18 8.98
N ALA A 687 15.05 31.91 8.33
CA ALA A 687 14.95 31.98 6.88
C ALA A 687 14.29 33.29 6.44
N GLN A 688 14.22 33.54 5.12
CA GLN A 688 13.40 34.63 4.60
C GLN A 688 11.91 34.43 4.98
N PRO A 689 11.14 35.51 5.25
CA PRO A 689 9.73 35.40 5.64
C PRO A 689 8.86 34.58 4.68
N ALA A 690 9.21 34.59 3.38
CA ALA A 690 8.56 33.78 2.35
C ALA A 690 8.59 32.26 2.64
N TRP A 691 9.58 31.79 3.42
CA TRP A 691 9.68 30.39 3.85
C TRP A 691 9.16 30.17 5.27
N THR A 692 9.38 31.11 6.19
CA THR A 692 8.94 30.96 7.57
C THR A 692 7.43 31.09 7.74
N GLU A 693 6.76 31.94 6.95
CA GLU A 693 5.31 32.10 7.04
C GLU A 693 4.54 30.81 6.69
N PRO A 694 4.78 30.13 5.54
CA PRO A 694 4.15 28.84 5.27
C PRO A 694 4.52 27.77 6.30
N LEU A 695 5.77 27.74 6.77
CA LEU A 695 6.21 26.79 7.78
C LEU A 695 5.51 27.00 9.13
N ASP A 696 5.30 28.25 9.54
CA ASP A 696 4.59 28.58 10.79
C ASP A 696 3.09 28.23 10.71
N ARG A 697 2.48 28.21 9.51
CA ARG A 697 1.07 27.80 9.32
C ARG A 697 0.84 26.31 9.59
N ILE A 698 1.84 25.46 9.35
CA ILE A 698 1.74 24.01 9.58
C ILE A 698 2.29 23.59 10.95
N ARG A 699 2.88 24.53 11.69
CA ARG A 699 3.40 24.28 13.04
C ARG A 699 2.23 24.02 14.01
N PRO A 700 2.31 22.99 14.86
CA PRO A 700 1.28 22.75 15.88
C PRO A 700 1.10 23.95 16.81
N PRO A 701 -0.15 24.27 17.21
CA PRO A 701 -0.38 25.32 18.19
C PRO A 701 0.25 24.93 19.52
N TYR A 702 0.88 25.90 20.17
CA TYR A 702 1.51 25.75 21.47
C TYR A 702 2.63 24.67 21.54
N ASN A 703 3.35 24.42 20.44
CA ASN A 703 4.36 23.35 20.33
C ASN A 703 5.53 23.44 21.33
N ILE A 704 5.83 24.64 21.84
CA ILE A 704 6.84 24.85 22.89
C ILE A 704 6.15 25.19 24.20
N SER A 705 6.48 24.47 25.29
CA SER A 705 5.89 24.73 26.60
C SER A 705 6.33 26.09 27.17
N VAL A 706 5.55 26.64 28.11
CA VAL A 706 5.93 27.89 28.80
C VAL A 706 7.22 27.73 29.61
N LEU A 707 7.49 26.51 30.10
CA LEU A 707 8.70 26.18 30.83
C LEU A 707 9.92 26.22 29.90
N ASP A 708 9.86 25.52 28.77
CA ASP A 708 10.97 25.46 27.82
C ASP A 708 11.26 26.83 27.20
N ALA A 709 10.21 27.59 26.89
CA ALA A 709 10.35 28.95 26.38
C ALA A 709 11.05 29.86 27.38
N GLU A 710 10.67 29.82 28.65
CA GLU A 710 11.26 30.65 29.69
C GLU A 710 12.66 30.18 30.08
N THR A 711 12.90 28.87 30.18
CA THR A 711 14.23 28.29 30.41
C THR A 711 15.21 28.73 29.33
N THR A 712 14.78 28.72 28.06
CA THR A 712 15.66 29.15 26.97
C THR A 712 15.89 30.65 26.98
N ARG A 713 14.85 31.45 27.28
CA ARG A 713 14.99 32.90 27.42
C ARG A 713 15.97 33.26 28.55
N PHE A 714 15.85 32.59 29.70
CA PHE A 714 16.77 32.72 30.83
C PHE A 714 18.20 32.35 30.41
N ALA A 715 18.37 31.23 29.71
CA ALA A 715 19.68 30.80 29.26
C ALA A 715 20.33 31.77 28.25
N LEU A 716 19.54 32.41 27.37
CA LEU A 716 20.02 33.45 26.46
C LEU A 716 20.43 34.72 27.21
N GLN A 717 19.79 35.05 28.33
CA GLN A 717 20.19 36.17 29.19
C GLN A 717 21.51 35.92 29.94
N HIS A 718 21.87 34.65 30.13
CA HIS A 718 23.10 34.19 30.78
C HIS A 718 24.01 33.42 29.80
N PHE A 719 23.97 33.79 28.53
CA PHE A 719 24.65 33.07 27.45
C PHE A 719 26.16 32.97 27.66
N GLU A 720 26.77 33.93 28.37
CA GLU A 720 28.19 33.94 28.69
C GLU A 720 28.65 32.68 29.44
N VAL A 721 27.81 32.12 30.31
CA VAL A 721 28.13 30.89 31.06
C VAL A 721 28.25 29.71 30.12
N PHE A 722 27.31 29.59 29.18
CA PHE A 722 27.30 28.52 28.20
C PHE A 722 28.39 28.69 27.14
N ALA A 723 28.73 29.93 26.78
CA ALA A 723 29.86 30.24 25.91
C ALA A 723 31.19 29.81 26.54
N GLN A 724 31.38 30.06 27.85
CA GLN A 724 32.56 29.59 28.59
C GLN A 724 32.64 28.05 28.63
N GLN A 725 31.52 27.37 28.91
CA GLN A 725 31.45 25.91 28.87
C GLN A 725 31.77 25.36 27.47
N THR A 726 31.24 25.99 26.41
CA THR A 726 31.52 25.64 25.02
C THR A 726 33.01 25.79 24.68
N ALA A 727 33.65 26.90 25.12
CA ALA A 727 35.07 27.11 24.93
C ALA A 727 35.91 26.03 25.63
N ALA A 728 35.55 25.66 26.87
CA ALA A 728 36.21 24.57 27.59
C ALA A 728 36.05 23.22 26.88
N LEU A 729 34.89 22.93 26.29
CA LEU A 729 34.68 21.71 25.49
C LEU A 729 35.50 21.73 24.19
N CYS A 730 35.67 22.88 23.54
CA CYS A 730 36.55 23.01 22.37
C CYS A 730 38.03 22.76 22.70
N GLU A 731 38.50 23.25 23.86
CA GLU A 731 39.84 22.96 24.36
C GLU A 731 39.99 21.47 24.69
N ALA A 732 39.03 20.90 25.43
CA ALA A 732 39.00 19.49 25.78
C ALA A 732 38.97 18.57 24.54
N ARG A 733 38.23 18.95 23.48
CA ARG A 733 38.23 18.26 22.19
C ARG A 733 39.62 18.21 21.58
N THR A 734 40.35 19.33 21.62
CA THR A 734 41.70 19.42 21.07
C THR A 734 42.67 18.49 21.80
N ILE A 735 42.60 18.48 23.13
CA ILE A 735 43.40 17.59 23.98
C ILE A 735 43.03 16.12 23.74
N LEU A 736 41.73 15.80 23.70
CA LEU A 736 41.23 14.45 23.46
C LEU A 736 41.67 13.92 22.09
N ALA A 737 41.53 14.70 21.03
CA ALA A 737 41.94 14.32 19.69
C ALA A 737 43.44 14.03 19.61
N ALA A 738 44.29 14.85 20.24
CA ALA A 738 45.74 14.61 20.31
C ALA A 738 46.08 13.31 21.04
N ARG A 739 45.35 12.97 22.12
CA ARG A 739 45.56 11.71 22.86
C ARG A 739 45.07 10.48 22.10
N LEU A 740 43.94 10.59 21.40
CA LEU A 740 43.45 9.52 20.52
C LEU A 740 44.45 9.28 19.37
N GLN A 741 45.07 10.34 18.84
CA GLN A 741 46.06 10.22 17.78
C GLN A 741 47.30 9.40 18.21
N ALA A 742 47.66 9.41 19.49
CA ALA A 742 48.75 8.59 20.04
C ALA A 742 48.42 7.07 20.06
N LEU A 743 47.15 6.70 19.85
CA LEU A 743 46.71 5.32 19.73
C LEU A 743 46.66 4.82 18.28
N VAL A 744 46.99 5.68 17.30
CA VAL A 744 46.89 5.36 15.87
C VAL A 744 48.11 4.60 15.34
N GLY A 745 47.86 3.56 14.55
CA GLY A 745 48.87 2.86 13.75
C GLY A 745 49.63 1.74 14.47
N PRO A 746 50.39 0.90 13.73
CA PRO A 746 51.01 -0.31 14.25
C PRO A 746 52.13 -0.06 15.29
N GLN A 747 52.62 1.17 15.39
CA GLN A 747 53.63 1.61 16.38
C GLN A 747 53.05 2.55 17.45
N GLY A 748 51.73 2.77 17.47
CA GLY A 748 51.06 3.53 18.52
C GLY A 748 51.12 2.82 19.87
N ALA A 749 50.65 3.45 20.95
CA ALA A 749 50.73 2.89 22.30
C ALA A 749 50.05 1.52 22.47
N LEU A 750 49.13 1.15 21.57
CA LEU A 750 48.43 -0.14 21.52
C LEU A 750 48.81 -1.00 20.30
N GLY A 751 49.79 -0.57 19.51
CA GLY A 751 50.21 -1.21 18.26
C GLY A 751 49.05 -1.50 17.32
N ALA A 752 49.06 -2.67 16.68
CA ALA A 752 48.02 -3.10 15.73
C ALA A 752 46.62 -3.28 16.35
N ASN A 753 46.51 -3.29 17.69
CA ASN A 753 45.22 -3.31 18.39
C ASN A 753 44.65 -1.91 18.66
N GLY A 754 45.34 -0.83 18.27
CA GLY A 754 44.90 0.55 18.47
C GLY A 754 43.84 1.05 17.47
N LEU A 755 43.87 2.36 17.24
CA LEU A 755 43.04 3.05 16.25
C LEU A 755 43.72 3.02 14.88
N ASP A 756 42.91 3.05 13.82
CA ASP A 756 43.38 3.23 12.45
C ASP A 756 43.42 4.71 12.06
N THR A 757 42.36 5.45 12.39
CA THR A 757 42.22 6.86 12.01
C THR A 757 41.49 7.66 13.10
N VAL A 758 41.93 8.89 13.35
CA VAL A 758 41.19 9.90 14.13
C VAL A 758 40.82 11.03 13.17
N TYR A 759 39.52 11.28 13.01
CA TYR A 759 39.05 12.28 12.05
C TYR A 759 38.99 13.68 12.69
N PRO A 760 39.38 14.75 11.96
CA PRO A 760 39.19 16.12 12.41
C PRO A 760 37.71 16.43 12.70
N SER A 761 37.46 17.22 13.74
CA SER A 761 36.10 17.56 14.14
C SER A 761 35.96 19.03 14.56
N ALA A 762 34.91 19.66 14.04
CA ALA A 762 34.41 20.97 14.43
C ALA A 762 33.16 20.85 15.33
N ALA A 763 32.74 19.64 15.71
CA ALA A 763 31.61 19.38 16.63
C ALA A 763 32.09 19.07 18.07
N ASN A 764 31.19 18.81 19.02
CA ASN A 764 31.52 18.41 20.40
C ASN A 764 31.80 16.91 20.58
N PHE A 765 32.31 16.25 19.54
CA PHE A 765 32.69 14.85 19.55
C PHE A 765 33.87 14.62 18.59
N VAL A 766 34.51 13.46 18.68
CA VAL A 766 35.54 13.00 17.75
C VAL A 766 35.13 11.66 17.16
N LEU A 767 35.20 11.52 15.83
CA LEU A 767 35.01 10.23 15.16
C LEU A 767 36.36 9.52 15.05
N VAL A 768 36.41 8.24 15.42
CA VAL A 768 37.61 7.40 15.28
C VAL A 768 37.27 6.12 14.55
N ARG A 769 38.22 5.56 13.80
CA ARG A 769 38.13 4.23 13.20
C ARG A 769 39.03 3.27 13.98
N VAL A 770 38.47 2.14 14.40
CA VAL A 770 39.21 1.06 15.05
C VAL A 770 39.88 0.21 13.96
N ALA A 771 41.15 -0.17 14.15
CA ALA A 771 41.85 -1.04 13.21
C ALA A 771 41.18 -2.43 13.15
N ASP A 772 40.93 -3.01 11.98
CA ASP A 772 40.17 -4.28 11.91
C ASP A 772 41.07 -5.52 11.74
N VAL A 773 42.23 -5.36 11.08
CA VAL A 773 43.13 -6.47 10.74
C VAL A 773 44.59 -6.08 10.96
N VAL A 774 45.40 -7.01 11.46
CA VAL A 774 46.85 -6.86 11.64
C VAL A 774 47.56 -7.25 10.36
N ALA A 775 48.30 -6.33 9.72
CA ALA A 775 49.18 -6.69 8.60
C ALA A 775 50.26 -7.68 9.08
N GLY A 776 50.31 -8.87 8.49
CA GLY A 776 51.36 -9.86 8.75
C GLY A 776 52.73 -9.33 8.33
N GLU A 777 53.78 -9.76 9.04
CA GLU A 777 55.16 -9.38 8.75
C GLU A 777 55.52 -9.63 7.27
N ALA A 778 55.90 -8.56 6.58
CA ALA A 778 56.38 -8.64 5.20
C ALA A 778 57.77 -9.31 5.15
N THR A 779 57.84 -10.51 4.58
CA THR A 779 59.10 -11.01 3.98
C THR A 779 59.49 -10.14 2.77
N PRO A 780 60.77 -9.80 2.59
CA PRO A 780 61.18 -8.77 1.64
C PRO A 780 61.18 -9.22 0.17
N ALA A 781 60.60 -8.35 -0.67
CA ALA A 781 60.85 -8.03 -2.08
C ALA A 781 61.25 -9.12 -3.10
N VAL A 782 60.49 -9.20 -4.21
CA VAL A 782 61.05 -9.33 -5.57
C VAL A 782 60.32 -8.40 -6.54
N ALA A 783 61.10 -7.73 -7.38
CA ALA A 783 60.76 -6.61 -8.25
C ALA A 783 59.98 -6.97 -9.53
N GLY A 784 59.32 -5.96 -10.11
CA GLY A 784 59.21 -5.80 -11.57
C GLY A 784 57.85 -5.33 -12.11
N GLY A 785 57.86 -4.25 -12.89
CA GLY A 785 56.98 -4.13 -14.07
C GLY A 785 56.07 -2.91 -14.16
N HIS A 786 56.43 -1.97 -15.03
CA HIS A 786 55.70 -0.76 -15.40
C HIS A 786 54.46 -0.96 -16.32
N ALA A 787 53.63 0.09 -16.32
CA ALA A 787 52.93 0.73 -17.45
C ALA A 787 51.53 0.25 -17.89
N GLY A 788 50.64 1.24 -18.10
CA GLY A 788 49.75 1.24 -19.26
C GLY A 788 48.33 1.75 -19.04
N ALA A 789 48.12 3.06 -19.19
CA ALA A 789 46.81 3.64 -19.49
C ALA A 789 46.28 3.15 -20.84
N ARG A 790 44.98 2.83 -20.95
CA ARG A 790 44.22 2.96 -22.22
C ARG A 790 42.74 3.29 -21.99
N SER A 791 42.38 4.40 -22.62
CA SER A 791 41.07 4.84 -23.08
C SER A 791 40.34 3.81 -23.95
N GLY A 792 39.02 3.76 -23.84
CA GLY A 792 38.12 3.15 -24.82
C GLY A 792 36.75 3.82 -24.76
N SER A 793 36.29 4.35 -25.89
CA SER A 793 35.17 5.26 -26.03
C SER A 793 34.10 4.67 -26.98
N VAL A 794 32.81 4.85 -26.63
CA VAL A 794 31.59 4.91 -27.51
C VAL A 794 31.09 3.54 -28.07
N PRO A 795 29.76 3.26 -28.33
CA PRO A 795 28.59 4.16 -28.46
C PRO A 795 27.30 3.84 -27.68
N ALA A 796 26.40 4.83 -27.73
CA ALA A 796 24.98 4.77 -27.44
C ALA A 796 24.18 3.88 -28.42
N GLY A 797 23.14 3.23 -27.89
CA GLY A 797 22.06 2.58 -28.62
C GLY A 797 20.96 2.18 -27.65
N GLY A 798 19.75 2.71 -27.83
CA GLY A 798 18.63 2.55 -26.91
C GLY A 798 18.04 1.15 -26.87
N GLY A 799 17.33 0.86 -25.79
CA GLY A 799 16.53 -0.34 -25.61
C GLY A 799 15.96 -0.43 -24.20
N GLN A 800 14.65 -0.18 -24.07
CA GLN A 800 13.87 -0.53 -22.89
C GLN A 800 14.03 -2.03 -22.60
N GLY A 801 14.21 -2.39 -21.33
CA GLY A 801 14.34 -3.78 -20.91
C GLY A 801 14.28 -3.89 -19.39
N SER A 802 13.05 -4.00 -18.88
CA SER A 802 12.71 -4.51 -17.56
C SER A 802 13.32 -5.89 -17.32
N SER A 803 13.94 -6.11 -16.16
CA SER A 803 14.05 -7.45 -15.59
C SER A 803 13.94 -7.41 -14.07
N ASP A 804 12.69 -7.58 -13.64
CA ASP A 804 12.34 -8.14 -12.35
C ASP A 804 12.98 -9.52 -12.20
N ALA A 805 13.75 -9.71 -11.13
CA ALA A 805 14.03 -11.01 -10.56
C ALA A 805 13.27 -11.13 -9.23
N PRO A 806 12.64 -12.28 -8.94
CA PRO A 806 11.53 -12.38 -8.00
C PRO A 806 11.97 -12.27 -6.54
N ALA A 807 11.15 -11.58 -5.76
CA ALA A 807 11.23 -11.48 -4.31
C ALA A 807 11.18 -12.86 -3.66
N GLY A 808 12.31 -13.29 -3.10
CA GLY A 808 12.36 -14.36 -2.12
C GLY A 808 11.72 -13.90 -0.80
N THR A 809 10.98 -14.80 -0.18
CA THR A 809 10.63 -14.83 1.26
C THR A 809 11.74 -14.19 2.11
N PRO A 810 11.45 -13.39 3.15
CA PRO A 810 12.49 -12.73 3.92
C PRO A 810 13.33 -13.80 4.61
N ALA A 811 14.51 -14.06 4.04
CA ALA A 811 15.56 -14.77 4.72
C ALA A 811 15.92 -13.92 5.93
N THR A 812 15.82 -14.50 7.12
CA THR A 812 16.54 -14.00 8.29
C THR A 812 17.96 -13.67 7.85
N ALA A 813 18.32 -12.38 7.89
CA ALA A 813 19.67 -11.94 7.55
C ALA A 813 20.66 -12.83 8.35
N PRO A 814 21.75 -13.31 7.75
CA PRO A 814 22.78 -13.98 8.52
C PRO A 814 23.19 -13.03 9.63
N VAL A 815 23.24 -13.51 10.87
CA VAL A 815 23.82 -12.75 11.99
C VAL A 815 25.26 -12.45 11.60
N THR A 816 25.48 -11.26 11.03
CA THR A 816 26.80 -10.74 10.77
C THR A 816 27.46 -10.59 12.13
N GLN A 817 28.64 -11.20 12.29
CA GLN A 817 29.38 -11.03 13.53
C GLN A 817 29.56 -9.52 13.81
N PRO A 818 29.35 -9.07 15.06
CA PRO A 818 29.47 -7.65 15.38
C PRO A 818 30.88 -7.16 15.03
N SER A 819 30.93 -5.99 14.37
CA SER A 819 32.18 -5.32 13.98
C SER A 819 33.11 -5.15 15.18
N ARG A 820 34.42 -5.00 14.96
CA ARG A 820 35.34 -4.76 16.07
C ARG A 820 34.94 -3.51 16.85
N ALA A 821 34.50 -2.44 16.17
CA ALA A 821 33.97 -1.25 16.84
C ALA A 821 32.74 -1.56 17.70
N SER A 822 31.76 -2.34 17.21
CA SER A 822 30.60 -2.74 18.02
C SER A 822 31.02 -3.49 19.30
N ARG A 823 32.01 -4.38 19.20
CA ARG A 823 32.53 -5.12 20.36
C ARG A 823 33.31 -4.21 21.33
N VAL A 824 34.09 -3.26 20.82
CA VAL A 824 34.77 -2.25 21.63
C VAL A 824 33.77 -1.35 22.36
N ALA A 825 32.72 -0.89 21.68
CA ALA A 825 31.66 -0.09 22.31
C ALA A 825 30.94 -0.86 23.43
N ALA A 826 30.68 -2.16 23.24
CA ALA A 826 30.12 -3.02 24.28
C ALA A 826 31.08 -3.17 25.49
N ALA A 827 32.37 -3.41 25.23
CA ALA A 827 33.39 -3.51 26.28
C ALA A 827 33.60 -2.19 27.04
N MET A 828 33.43 -1.04 26.41
CA MET A 828 33.42 0.26 27.09
C MET A 828 32.19 0.42 27.99
N ARG A 829 31.02 -0.06 27.54
CA ARG A 829 29.80 -0.02 28.36
C ARG A 829 29.92 -0.90 29.61
N GLU A 830 30.52 -2.08 29.50
CA GLU A 830 30.83 -2.94 30.66
C GLU A 830 31.76 -2.26 31.67
N ARG A 831 32.52 -1.25 31.22
CA ARG A 831 33.40 -0.41 32.05
C ARG A 831 32.75 0.89 32.49
N GLY A 832 31.42 1.00 32.38
CA GLY A 832 30.66 2.16 32.84
C GLY A 832 30.81 3.40 31.95
N VAL A 833 31.21 3.26 30.68
CA VAL A 833 31.26 4.38 29.72
C VAL A 833 30.39 4.07 28.51
N LEU A 834 29.34 4.86 28.32
CA LEU A 834 28.42 4.71 27.20
C LEU A 834 28.80 5.66 26.06
N ILE A 835 29.16 5.10 24.90
CA ILE A 835 29.52 5.85 23.68
C ILE A 835 28.63 5.45 22.50
N LYS A 836 28.73 6.18 21.38
CA LYS A 836 28.00 5.84 20.15
C LYS A 836 28.81 4.93 19.24
N ASP A 837 28.27 3.75 18.97
CA ASP A 837 28.68 2.91 17.83
C ASP A 837 28.14 3.51 16.53
N ALA A 838 29.04 4.06 15.70
CA ALA A 838 28.71 4.65 14.40
C ALA A 838 28.79 3.62 13.26
N SER A 839 29.36 2.43 13.51
CA SER A 839 29.67 1.44 12.47
C SER A 839 28.47 0.85 11.76
N ARG A 840 27.29 0.97 12.37
CA ARG A 840 26.01 0.48 11.82
C ARG A 840 25.22 1.55 11.08
N MET A 841 25.69 2.80 11.08
CA MET A 841 24.96 3.92 10.49
C MET A 841 25.11 4.00 8.97
N HIS A 842 26.27 3.61 8.42
CA HIS A 842 26.56 3.66 6.99
C HIS A 842 27.82 2.83 6.65
N PRO A 843 27.95 2.23 5.45
CA PRO A 843 29.15 1.47 5.06
C PRO A 843 30.48 2.23 5.20
N LEU A 844 30.50 3.53 4.85
CA LEU A 844 31.71 4.37 5.03
C LEU A 844 32.14 4.52 6.50
N LEU A 845 31.24 4.28 7.46
CA LEU A 845 31.51 4.32 8.90
C LEU A 845 31.93 2.96 9.46
N ALA A 846 32.19 1.95 8.63
CA ALA A 846 32.60 0.63 9.10
C ALA A 846 33.75 0.71 10.12
N ASN A 847 33.60 0.04 11.26
CA ASN A 847 34.53 0.11 12.39
C ASN A 847 34.75 1.52 13.00
N CYS A 848 33.82 2.46 12.83
CA CYS A 848 33.91 3.76 13.49
C CYS A 848 33.14 3.84 14.82
N LEU A 849 33.73 4.58 15.77
CA LEU A 849 33.14 4.98 17.04
C LEU A 849 33.07 6.51 17.10
N ARG A 850 31.99 7.05 17.64
CA ARG A 850 31.85 8.49 17.90
C ARG A 850 31.92 8.74 19.40
N LEU A 851 32.94 9.50 19.79
CA LEU A 851 33.30 9.78 21.18
C LEU A 851 32.90 11.23 21.52
N THR A 852 31.85 11.41 22.33
CA THR A 852 31.45 12.74 22.80
C THR A 852 32.50 13.30 23.75
N VAL A 853 32.80 14.59 23.62
CA VAL A 853 33.70 15.29 24.54
C VAL A 853 32.94 15.60 25.84
N GLY A 854 33.35 14.97 26.93
CA GLY A 854 32.84 15.20 28.28
C GLY A 854 33.65 16.22 29.07
N ALA A 855 33.39 16.30 30.37
CA ALA A 855 34.22 17.03 31.33
C ALA A 855 35.61 16.38 31.44
N PRO A 856 36.66 17.07 31.94
CA PRO A 856 38.01 16.51 32.01
C PRO A 856 38.08 15.12 32.65
N ALA A 857 37.41 14.90 33.78
CA ALA A 857 37.37 13.61 34.46
C ALA A 857 36.65 12.51 33.64
N GLU A 858 35.58 12.87 32.92
CA GLU A 858 34.85 11.94 32.06
C GLU A 858 35.68 11.55 30.83
N ASN A 859 36.44 12.49 30.26
CA ASN A 859 37.35 12.21 29.15
C ASN A 859 38.50 11.28 29.56
N GLU A 860 39.05 11.43 30.78
CA GLU A 860 40.04 10.49 31.31
C GLU A 860 39.44 9.08 31.46
N ALA A 861 38.26 8.98 32.06
CA ALA A 861 37.57 7.70 32.22
C ALA A 861 37.24 7.05 30.86
N MET A 862 36.79 7.84 29.89
CA MET A 862 36.53 7.37 28.53
C MET A 862 37.79 6.86 27.83
N LEU A 863 38.92 7.57 27.95
CA LEU A 863 40.19 7.15 27.35
C LEU A 863 40.74 5.89 28.00
N ALA A 864 40.65 5.76 29.32
CA ALA A 864 41.02 4.54 30.04
C ALA A 864 40.15 3.36 29.58
N ALA A 865 38.83 3.52 29.59
CA ALA A 865 37.90 2.49 29.17
C ALA A 865 38.10 2.07 27.69
N LEU A 866 38.34 3.04 26.79
CA LEU A 866 38.64 2.77 25.38
C LEU A 866 39.95 1.99 25.22
N THR A 867 41.00 2.39 25.93
CA THR A 867 42.32 1.75 25.87
C THR A 867 42.23 0.29 26.30
N GLU A 868 41.57 0.02 27.43
CA GLU A 868 41.34 -1.34 27.91
C GLU A 868 40.44 -2.16 26.96
N ALA A 869 39.37 -1.55 26.45
CA ALA A 869 38.46 -2.20 25.51
C ALA A 869 39.16 -2.61 24.22
N LEU A 870 40.05 -1.76 23.69
CA LEU A 870 40.87 -2.07 22.51
C LEU A 870 41.85 -3.22 22.74
N GLN A 871 42.38 -3.37 23.97
CA GLN A 871 43.27 -4.47 24.33
C GLN A 871 42.56 -5.81 24.46
N VAL A 872 41.39 -5.84 25.11
CA VAL A 872 40.63 -7.10 25.32
C VAL A 872 39.84 -7.53 24.08
N VAL A 873 39.65 -6.63 23.11
CA VAL A 873 39.04 -6.91 21.81
C VAL A 873 40.11 -6.76 20.71
N PRO A 874 40.99 -7.75 20.50
CA PRO A 874 42.10 -7.64 19.55
C PRO A 874 41.62 -7.56 18.09
N ALA A 875 42.47 -7.00 17.23
CA ALA A 875 42.27 -7.00 15.77
C ALA A 875 42.34 -8.43 15.22
N GLY A 876 41.66 -8.68 14.10
CA GLY A 876 41.76 -9.97 13.40
C GLY A 876 43.17 -10.20 12.86
N GLN A 877 43.61 -11.46 12.79
CA GLN A 877 44.82 -11.83 12.06
C GLN A 877 44.48 -12.02 10.58
N VAL A 878 45.26 -11.42 9.67
CA VAL A 878 45.18 -11.76 8.24
C VAL A 878 45.67 -13.20 8.08
N ALA A 879 44.85 -14.07 7.47
CA ALA A 879 45.21 -15.44 7.15
C ALA A 879 46.22 -15.52 6.00
#